data_AF-A0A2E7CX51-F1
#
_entry.id   AF-A0A2E7CX51-F1
#
_cell.length_a   1.000
_cell.length_b   1.000
_cell.length_c   1.000
_cell.angle_alpha   90.00
_cell.angle_beta   90.00
_cell.angle_gamma   90.00
#
_symmetry.space_group_name_H-M   'P 1'
#
loop_
_entity.id
_entity.type
_entity.pdbx_description
1 polymer ?
#
loop_
_entity_poly.entity_id
_entity_poly.type
_entity_poly.pdbx_seq_one_letter_code
_entity_poly.pdbx_strand_id
1 'polypeptide(L)'
;MSRWFRIGVFTCVSFPLAMTCTHFIDGTNAVIAQEEDEEEDDFSPGTILRERLRDLRELKESLEDAEEERSLITGSIRQCELEIKLLEKIVGLQRSLDKAEDGDDEDSIEELEEAVEAATWEFEKTQHIGEIEEGLREGNFELRIAREERDRPGIVFFTDIIKTRQQLLSLVKQLHKVYEDGPERLEGPLEEATEMLERVVWLKELRSEFEERAQEEPSRKNKAQVTHSVELLKIHNHFLSVNAELLKAKQNAQRQKYEDLEEQLDEIREELEPLWGVFELELELKEAREEGDRELIQELEEELKALRGEKTSVIVPQPAVIAKITSQEMANAVEFHFQRDIFPLLTKYCIRCHGQEVQEGELNFAKSIAETPFVRNSRLWLNVAEQTRNRVMPPDDEPQPTDQERRLIAAWILNAIKNFDYSKVDNPGYEPTRRLTHQEYNNTVRDLFGVEVQVTDKFPADLSAISGFDNSANSLFIQPLLLERYMSAADEVIRQVLPDDSEKQNTNEFLTALISGPPKDVASDRAAKQVIDQFLPRAYRREVTASEVEKSLKQFQTLQTQGISYRDAIKHVLRATLVSPKFLMKNESAADAKEAFVVDNWQLANRLSYFLWASMPDEELFRLARQGELSKPGVLHAQVDRMLANSKADTLGTIFASQWLGFQHLGSRVRADPIDNPWCTDSLMNAMKSETALFFMAQVRDNRPLPELVTANYTFLNAELARHYDLPGVKGNKMRRVTLNTPTRGGIFTHGSLLAVTSFPGRTSPVVRGKWILEEVLGTPPPPPPPNVSEFSDEIEDRESLTRRQKLELHRKNPNCYSCHSQIDPLGFSLENYDWFGRYQSHRRRRKIDASGHLPDGTEFRGAEGLKRVIVEKRLPDLTRQVSRKMLSYALGRQLEYYDEPAVRKITAALEEDDYRMATLIHQIVVSYPFRYKKQQDES
;
A
#
# COMPACT_ATOMS: atom_id res chain seq x y z
N MET A 1 41.85 32.32 21.67
CA MET A 1 40.54 32.08 22.31
C MET A 1 40.06 30.69 21.93
N SER A 2 40.71 29.66 22.47
CA SER A 2 40.59 28.25 22.08
C SER A 2 40.24 27.36 23.29
N ARG A 3 39.55 27.93 24.29
CA ARG A 3 39.25 27.24 25.57
C ARG A 3 37.76 27.24 25.97
N TRP A 4 36.89 27.95 25.24
CA TRP A 4 35.43 27.93 25.46
C TRP A 4 34.70 26.82 24.67
N PHE A 5 35.37 26.17 23.71
CA PHE A 5 34.78 25.09 22.90
C PHE A 5 34.87 23.68 23.55
N ARG A 6 35.20 23.57 24.85
CA ARG A 6 35.43 22.27 25.51
C ARG A 6 34.75 22.08 26.87
N ILE A 7 33.84 22.98 27.26
CA ILE A 7 32.88 22.69 28.33
C ILE A 7 31.51 22.70 27.67
N GLY A 8 30.88 21.51 27.61
CA GLY A 8 29.58 21.32 26.98
C GLY A 8 28.50 22.10 27.72
N VAL A 9 28.13 23.25 27.16
CA VAL A 9 27.00 24.06 27.65
C VAL A 9 25.88 24.17 26.61
N PHE A 10 26.07 23.78 25.34
CA PHE A 10 25.04 24.03 24.30
C PHE A 10 24.28 22.81 23.80
N THR A 11 24.31 21.71 24.53
CA THR A 11 23.43 20.56 24.29
C THR A 11 23.07 19.90 25.60
N CYS A 12 21.93 20.27 26.22
CA CYS A 12 21.18 19.40 27.13
C CYS A 12 19.93 20.09 27.71
N VAL A 13 18.87 20.33 26.94
CA VAL A 13 17.49 20.32 27.49
C VAL A 13 16.50 19.96 26.38
N SER A 14 16.23 18.67 26.18
CA SER A 14 15.03 18.21 25.46
C SER A 14 14.68 16.83 25.97
N PHE A 15 13.99 16.78 27.10
CA PHE A 15 13.27 15.61 27.58
C PHE A 15 11.88 16.09 28.01
N PRO A 16 10.79 15.65 27.37
CA PRO A 16 9.45 16.00 27.82
C PRO A 16 9.18 15.29 29.15
N LEU A 17 8.76 16.05 30.16
CA LEU A 17 8.34 15.54 31.47
C LEU A 17 6.96 14.83 31.42
N ALA A 18 6.30 14.84 30.26
CA ALA A 18 4.95 14.33 30.04
C ALA A 18 4.77 12.80 30.15
N MET A 19 5.83 12.02 30.40
CA MET A 19 5.75 10.54 30.43
C MET A 19 5.68 9.89 31.80
N THR A 20 5.80 10.63 32.92
CA THR A 20 5.83 10.02 34.26
C THR A 20 4.61 10.30 35.14
N CYS A 21 3.74 11.26 34.82
CA CYS A 21 2.53 11.54 35.61
C CYS A 21 1.23 11.00 35.01
N THR A 22 1.16 10.69 33.72
CA THR A 22 -0.09 10.25 33.05
C THR A 22 -0.38 8.75 33.15
N HIS A 23 0.54 7.94 33.70
CA HIS A 23 0.36 6.48 33.79
C HIS A 23 -0.34 5.97 35.06
N PHE A 24 -0.80 6.85 35.96
CA PHE A 24 -1.48 6.45 37.20
C PHE A 24 -3.02 6.55 37.18
N ILE A 25 -3.62 7.17 36.16
CA ILE A 25 -5.07 7.49 36.17
C ILE A 25 -5.98 6.34 35.65
N ASP A 26 -5.47 5.30 35.00
CA ASP A 26 -6.30 4.18 34.49
C ASP A 26 -5.99 2.84 35.18
N GLY A 27 -6.52 2.65 36.38
CA GLY A 27 -6.57 1.35 37.04
C GLY A 27 -7.85 0.57 36.68
N THR A 28 -7.73 -0.58 35.99
CA THR A 28 -8.50 -1.81 36.31
C THR A 28 -8.13 -3.05 35.46
N ASN A 29 -7.76 -4.12 36.20
CA ASN A 29 -7.90 -5.56 35.94
C ASN A 29 -6.88 -6.37 35.09
N ALA A 30 -6.00 -7.05 35.85
CA ALA A 30 -5.79 -8.52 35.88
C ALA A 30 -4.86 -9.20 34.83
N VAL A 31 -3.98 -10.19 35.09
CA VAL A 31 -3.47 -10.92 36.28
C VAL A 31 -2.41 -11.95 35.77
N ILE A 32 -1.36 -12.23 36.57
CA ILE A 32 -0.41 -13.39 36.59
C ILE A 32 0.88 -13.36 35.72
N ALA A 33 1.97 -12.98 36.42
CA ALA A 33 3.27 -13.64 36.66
C ALA A 33 4.01 -14.40 35.53
N GLN A 34 5.29 -14.02 35.32
CA GLN A 34 6.44 -14.80 35.80
C GLN A 34 7.73 -13.95 35.81
N GLU A 35 8.50 -14.15 36.88
CA GLU A 35 9.79 -13.53 37.23
C GLU A 35 10.91 -13.93 36.25
N GLU A 36 11.78 -12.98 35.90
CA GLU A 36 13.22 -13.20 35.69
C GLU A 36 13.97 -11.91 36.05
N ASP A 37 14.92 -12.03 36.98
CA ASP A 37 15.68 -10.96 37.64
C ASP A 37 16.61 -10.18 36.68
N GLU A 38 16.40 -8.87 36.53
CA GLU A 38 17.44 -7.89 36.20
C GLU A 38 17.26 -6.64 37.10
N GLU A 39 18.37 -6.10 37.62
CA GLU A 39 18.44 -5.05 38.65
C GLU A 39 17.56 -3.81 38.32
N GLU A 40 16.55 -3.52 39.15
CA GLU A 40 15.76 -2.29 39.10
C GLU A 40 16.55 -1.09 39.63
N ASP A 41 16.94 -0.18 38.74
CA ASP A 41 17.18 1.22 39.11
C ASP A 41 15.83 1.88 39.45
N ASP A 42 15.71 2.49 40.64
CA ASP A 42 14.49 3.14 41.15
C ASP A 42 14.15 4.42 40.35
N PHE A 43 13.41 4.29 39.26
CA PHE A 43 12.89 5.37 38.41
C PHE A 43 11.59 6.00 38.94
N SER A 44 11.51 6.33 40.23
CA SER A 44 10.35 7.10 40.72
C SER A 44 10.34 8.52 40.12
N PRO A 45 9.18 9.05 39.66
CA PRO A 45 9.06 10.39 39.07
C PRO A 45 9.62 11.51 39.95
N GLY A 46 9.46 11.38 41.27
CA GLY A 46 10.03 12.29 42.24
C GLY A 46 11.56 12.29 42.29
N THR A 47 12.24 11.21 41.90
CA THR A 47 13.70 11.12 41.83
C THR A 47 14.22 11.84 40.58
N ILE A 48 13.59 11.63 39.43
CA ILE A 48 13.92 12.31 38.16
C ILE A 48 13.79 13.84 38.31
N LEU A 49 12.69 14.31 38.92
CA LEU A 49 12.48 15.74 39.17
C LEU A 49 13.52 16.35 40.12
N ARG A 50 14.00 15.59 41.11
CA ARG A 50 15.04 16.05 42.05
C ARG A 50 16.42 16.13 41.41
N GLU A 51 16.75 15.18 40.54
CA GLU A 51 17.99 15.24 39.75
C GLU A 51 17.96 16.44 38.81
N ARG A 52 16.84 16.68 38.14
CA ARG A 52 16.68 17.84 37.27
C ARG A 52 16.81 19.17 38.02
N LEU A 53 16.27 19.24 39.24
CA LEU A 53 16.43 20.41 40.12
C LEU A 53 17.88 20.65 40.52
N ARG A 54 18.62 19.57 40.80
CA ARG A 54 20.06 19.64 41.12
C ARG A 54 20.83 20.17 39.92
N ASP A 55 20.60 19.62 38.73
CA ASP A 55 21.32 20.01 37.52
C ASP A 55 21.08 21.50 37.17
N LEU A 56 19.84 21.98 37.31
CA LEU A 56 19.52 23.40 37.11
C LEU A 56 20.21 24.32 38.15
N ARG A 57 20.34 23.87 39.40
CA ARG A 57 21.07 24.64 40.44
C ARG A 57 22.57 24.67 40.17
N GLU A 58 23.16 23.55 39.76
CA GLU A 58 24.58 23.48 39.38
C GLU A 58 24.87 24.34 38.14
N LEU A 59 23.95 24.35 37.16
CA LEU A 59 24.04 25.24 36.01
C LEU A 59 23.95 26.70 36.45
N LYS A 60 22.99 27.05 37.31
CA LYS A 60 22.85 28.41 37.84
C LYS A 60 24.11 28.87 38.58
N GLU A 61 24.67 28.05 39.45
CA GLU A 61 25.91 28.34 40.19
C GLU A 61 27.10 28.54 39.24
N SER A 62 27.22 27.67 38.23
CA SER A 62 28.24 27.79 37.17
C SER A 62 28.10 29.08 36.36
N LEU A 63 26.87 29.55 36.13
CA LEU A 63 26.59 30.81 35.43
C LEU A 63 26.85 32.03 36.32
N GLU A 64 26.61 31.94 37.64
CA GLU A 64 26.89 33.01 38.61
C GLU A 64 28.39 33.24 38.83
N ASP A 65 29.21 32.19 38.71
CA ASP A 65 30.67 32.21 38.86
C ASP A 65 31.42 32.76 37.62
N ALA A 66 30.74 32.94 36.49
CA ALA A 66 31.33 33.46 35.25
C ALA A 66 31.51 34.99 35.30
N GLU A 67 32.69 35.47 35.74
CA GLU A 67 32.96 36.91 35.95
C GLU A 67 33.10 37.77 34.66
N GLU A 68 33.49 37.19 33.51
CA GLU A 68 33.94 38.00 32.34
C GLU A 68 32.82 38.58 31.46
N GLU A 69 31.57 38.10 31.54
CA GLU A 69 30.45 38.58 30.69
C GLU A 69 29.11 38.69 31.45
N ARG A 70 29.16 39.26 32.66
CA ARG A 70 28.00 39.39 33.55
C ARG A 70 26.74 39.98 32.89
N SER A 71 26.89 40.90 31.92
CA SER A 71 25.74 41.52 31.24
C SER A 71 24.98 40.61 30.28
N LEU A 72 25.60 39.56 29.74
CA LEU A 72 24.98 38.64 28.77
C LEU A 72 24.31 37.43 29.45
N ILE A 73 24.77 37.06 30.64
CA ILE A 73 24.37 35.83 31.33
C ILE A 73 23.33 36.10 32.44
N THR A 74 23.16 37.36 32.86
CA THR A 74 22.16 37.75 33.90
C THR A 74 20.74 37.30 33.56
N GLY A 75 20.35 37.35 32.27
CA GLY A 75 19.03 36.87 31.83
C GLY A 75 18.86 35.36 31.97
N SER A 76 19.89 34.59 31.64
CA SER A 76 19.88 33.12 31.74
C SER A 76 19.93 32.65 33.20
N ILE A 77 20.62 33.38 34.08
CA ILE A 77 20.57 33.15 35.54
C ILE A 77 19.15 33.38 36.07
N ARG A 78 18.50 34.50 35.69
CA ARG A 78 17.13 34.81 36.10
C ARG A 78 16.12 33.78 35.59
N GLN A 79 16.32 33.27 34.37
CA GLN A 79 15.51 32.19 33.80
C GLN A 79 15.69 30.89 34.58
N CYS A 80 16.93 30.49 34.86
CA CYS A 80 17.22 29.31 35.70
C CYS A 80 16.60 29.46 37.11
N GLU A 81 16.64 30.64 37.72
CA GLU A 81 15.97 30.88 39.01
C GLU A 81 14.46 30.68 38.96
N LEU A 82 13.82 31.10 37.86
CA LEU A 82 12.37 30.95 37.68
C LEU A 82 12.01 29.46 37.48
N GLU A 83 12.77 28.76 36.66
CA GLU A 83 12.64 27.33 36.41
C GLU A 83 12.86 26.50 37.68
N ILE A 84 13.92 26.79 38.44
CA ILE A 84 14.20 26.17 39.75
C ILE A 84 13.02 26.36 40.70
N LYS A 85 12.48 27.58 40.79
CA LYS A 85 11.37 27.89 41.70
C LYS A 85 10.08 27.16 41.32
N LEU A 86 9.78 27.04 40.02
CA LEU A 86 8.63 26.29 39.53
C LEU A 86 8.81 24.78 39.74
N LEU A 87 10.00 24.26 39.47
CA LEU A 87 10.30 22.84 39.68
C LEU A 87 10.29 22.46 41.17
N GLU A 88 10.76 23.34 42.06
CA GLU A 88 10.63 23.18 43.52
C GLU A 88 9.17 23.09 43.96
N LYS A 89 8.31 23.92 43.36
CA LYS A 89 6.87 23.91 43.61
C LYS A 89 6.25 22.58 43.15
N ILE A 90 6.60 22.09 41.96
CA ILE A 90 6.14 20.80 41.43
C ILE A 90 6.60 19.66 42.34
N VAL A 91 7.88 19.61 42.73
CA VAL A 91 8.42 18.59 43.65
C VAL A 91 7.72 18.62 45.02
N GLY A 92 7.40 19.81 45.52
CA GLY A 92 6.66 19.98 46.77
C GLY A 92 5.22 19.50 46.70
N LEU A 93 4.53 19.78 45.59
CA LEU A 93 3.17 19.32 45.33
C LEU A 93 3.14 17.80 45.14
N GLN A 94 4.08 17.23 44.36
CA GLN A 94 4.18 15.79 44.16
C GLN A 94 4.39 15.04 45.47
N ARG A 95 5.28 15.53 46.36
CA ARG A 95 5.46 14.92 47.69
C ARG A 95 4.23 15.01 48.59
N SER A 96 3.36 15.99 48.35
CA SER A 96 2.11 16.14 49.09
C SER A 96 1.05 15.19 48.53
N LEU A 97 1.04 15.01 47.21
CA LEU A 97 0.22 14.04 46.49
C LEU A 97 0.59 12.61 46.90
N ASP A 98 1.88 12.23 46.85
CA ASP A 98 2.36 10.90 47.26
C ASP A 98 1.91 10.54 48.69
N LYS A 99 1.88 11.54 49.60
CA LYS A 99 1.43 11.35 50.99
C LYS A 99 -0.08 11.27 51.14
N ALA A 100 -0.83 11.93 50.28
CA ALA A 100 -2.28 11.87 50.25
C ALA A 100 -2.75 10.52 49.70
N GLU A 101 -2.07 10.02 48.67
CA GLU A 101 -2.26 8.68 48.09
C GLU A 101 -1.96 7.57 49.11
N ASP A 102 -0.85 7.67 49.86
CA ASP A 102 -0.54 6.74 50.97
C ASP A 102 -1.56 6.79 52.12
N GLY A 103 -2.32 7.88 52.23
CA GLY A 103 -3.30 8.15 53.27
C GLY A 103 -4.76 7.87 52.89
N ASP A 104 -5.04 7.56 51.62
CA ASP A 104 -6.36 7.26 51.05
C ASP A 104 -7.39 8.43 51.21
N ASP A 105 -6.93 9.68 51.08
CA ASP A 105 -7.76 10.90 51.16
C ASP A 105 -8.14 11.43 49.76
N GLU A 106 -9.15 10.82 49.15
CA GLU A 106 -9.56 11.03 47.74
C GLU A 106 -9.81 12.51 47.37
N ASP A 107 -10.46 13.30 48.23
CA ASP A 107 -10.78 14.72 47.94
C ASP A 107 -9.52 15.60 47.84
N SER A 108 -8.46 15.25 48.59
CA SER A 108 -7.18 15.98 48.58
C SER A 108 -6.30 15.58 47.38
N ILE A 109 -6.46 14.37 46.84
CA ILE A 109 -5.67 13.85 45.72
C ILE A 109 -6.03 14.60 44.42
N GLU A 110 -7.33 14.72 44.11
CA GLU A 110 -7.81 15.39 42.89
C GLU A 110 -7.36 16.87 42.83
N GLU A 111 -7.47 17.61 43.95
CA GLU A 111 -7.00 19.00 44.02
C GLU A 111 -5.47 19.13 43.85
N LEU A 112 -4.70 18.15 44.35
CA LEU A 112 -3.24 18.15 44.25
C LEU A 112 -2.77 17.75 42.85
N GLU A 113 -3.46 16.82 42.17
CA GLU A 113 -3.20 16.46 40.77
C GLU A 113 -3.40 17.66 39.83
N GLU A 114 -4.53 18.36 39.95
CA GLU A 114 -4.78 19.59 39.17
C GLU A 114 -3.72 20.67 39.44
N ALA A 115 -3.28 20.81 40.70
CA ALA A 115 -2.24 21.76 41.07
C ALA A 115 -0.86 21.40 40.50
N VAL A 116 -0.53 20.10 40.41
CA VAL A 116 0.69 19.59 39.76
C VAL A 116 0.64 19.85 38.26
N GLU A 117 -0.48 19.56 37.60
CA GLU A 117 -0.64 19.76 36.15
C GLU A 117 -0.51 21.25 35.79
N ALA A 118 -1.19 22.13 36.52
CA ALA A 118 -1.10 23.57 36.30
C ALA A 118 0.33 24.12 36.53
N ALA A 119 1.04 23.63 37.56
CA ALA A 119 2.42 24.02 37.81
C ALA A 119 3.39 23.51 36.73
N THR A 120 3.12 22.33 36.17
CA THR A 120 3.92 21.69 35.11
C THR A 120 3.75 22.44 33.78
N TRP A 121 2.51 22.82 33.44
CA TRP A 121 2.25 23.64 32.27
C TRP A 121 2.95 25.01 32.32
N GLU A 122 2.93 25.68 33.47
CA GLU A 122 3.67 26.94 33.67
C GLU A 122 5.18 26.77 33.54
N PHE A 123 5.72 25.63 33.98
CA PHE A 123 7.13 25.29 33.83
C PHE A 123 7.51 25.08 32.36
N GLU A 124 6.77 24.26 31.61
CA GLU A 124 7.02 24.01 30.19
C GLU A 124 6.92 25.28 29.33
N LYS A 125 5.93 26.13 29.62
CA LYS A 125 5.78 27.44 28.96
C LYS A 125 6.97 28.35 29.24
N THR A 126 7.45 28.36 30.49
CA THR A 126 8.62 29.15 30.90
C THR A 126 9.87 28.70 30.17
N GLN A 127 10.11 27.39 30.04
CA GLN A 127 11.25 26.86 29.28
C GLN A 127 11.20 27.27 27.81
N HIS A 128 10.03 27.14 27.18
CA HIS A 128 9.87 27.49 25.78
C HIS A 128 10.11 28.99 25.50
N ILE A 129 9.70 29.87 26.42
CA ILE A 129 10.01 31.31 26.32
C ILE A 129 11.52 31.55 26.47
N GLY A 130 12.18 30.85 27.40
CA GLY A 130 13.63 30.93 27.61
C GLY A 130 14.44 30.56 26.36
N GLU A 131 14.06 29.46 25.69
CA GLU A 131 14.68 29.00 24.43
C GLU A 131 14.54 30.04 23.32
N ILE A 132 13.36 30.68 23.20
CA ILE A 132 13.11 31.70 22.20
C ILE A 132 13.94 32.96 22.50
N GLU A 133 14.01 33.39 23.76
CA GLU A 133 14.84 34.54 24.16
C GLU A 133 16.33 34.30 23.93
N GLU A 134 16.82 33.09 24.19
CA GLU A 134 18.21 32.71 23.95
C GLU A 134 18.54 32.74 22.45
N GLY A 135 17.69 32.14 21.61
CA GLY A 135 17.84 32.21 20.15
C GLY A 135 17.80 33.65 19.61
N LEU A 136 17.02 34.54 20.25
CA LEU A 136 17.00 35.97 19.90
C LEU A 136 18.31 36.67 20.28
N ARG A 137 18.92 36.34 21.43
CA ARG A 137 20.22 36.91 21.86
C ARG A 137 21.37 36.40 20.98
N GLU A 138 21.40 35.11 20.67
CA GLU A 138 22.40 34.50 19.78
C GLU A 138 22.37 35.14 18.40
N GLY A 139 21.19 35.26 17.78
CA GLY A 139 21.06 35.93 16.49
C GLY A 139 21.51 37.40 16.53
N ASN A 140 21.34 38.10 17.65
CA ASN A 140 21.80 39.48 17.81
C ASN A 140 23.33 39.57 18.01
N PHE A 141 23.93 38.59 18.69
CA PHE A 141 25.38 38.48 18.86
C PHE A 141 26.07 38.18 17.53
N GLU A 142 25.54 37.24 16.75
CA GLU A 142 26.03 36.91 15.40
C GLU A 142 25.95 38.12 14.46
N LEU A 143 24.87 38.91 14.52
CA LEU A 143 24.76 40.18 13.79
C LEU A 143 25.80 41.22 14.24
N ARG A 144 26.19 41.22 15.52
CA ARG A 144 27.22 42.12 16.07
C ARG A 144 28.63 41.68 15.66
N ILE A 145 28.93 40.38 15.67
CA ILE A 145 30.20 39.82 15.18
C ILE A 145 30.37 40.11 13.69
N ALA A 146 29.31 39.87 12.89
CA ALA A 146 29.32 40.18 11.47
C ALA A 146 29.67 41.66 11.20
N ARG A 147 29.24 42.59 12.07
CA ARG A 147 29.50 44.04 11.97
C ARG A 147 30.97 44.45 12.16
N GLU A 148 31.76 43.70 12.91
CA GLU A 148 33.15 44.07 13.27
C GLU A 148 34.20 43.54 12.27
N GLU A 149 33.87 42.51 11.48
CA GLU A 149 34.76 41.94 10.46
C GLU A 149 34.70 42.70 9.11
N ARG A 150 35.50 43.76 8.98
CA ARG A 150 35.51 44.69 7.82
C ARG A 150 36.08 44.14 6.49
N ASP A 151 36.63 42.93 6.44
CA ASP A 151 37.40 42.41 5.29
C ASP A 151 36.76 41.22 4.53
N ARG A 152 35.50 40.85 4.81
CA ARG A 152 34.82 39.76 4.08
C ARG A 152 34.27 40.18 2.70
N PRO A 153 34.28 39.28 1.68
CA PRO A 153 33.66 39.55 0.38
C PRO A 153 32.17 39.87 0.54
N GLY A 154 31.72 40.98 -0.06
CA GLY A 154 30.41 41.58 0.22
C GLY A 154 29.23 40.59 0.21
N ILE A 155 29.21 39.63 -0.70
CA ILE A 155 28.12 38.64 -0.81
C ILE A 155 27.98 37.76 0.44
N VAL A 156 29.07 37.27 1.03
CA VAL A 156 29.02 36.38 2.22
C VAL A 156 28.46 37.15 3.42
N PHE A 157 28.89 38.40 3.58
CA PHE A 157 28.38 39.31 4.61
C PHE A 157 26.86 39.56 4.49
N PHE A 158 26.30 39.65 3.27
CA PHE A 158 24.84 39.77 3.08
C PHE A 158 24.09 38.48 3.40
N THR A 159 24.63 37.32 3.06
CA THR A 159 23.98 36.03 3.29
C THR A 159 23.78 35.76 4.78
N ASP A 160 24.80 36.06 5.58
CA ASP A 160 24.78 35.83 7.03
C ASP A 160 23.78 36.78 7.71
N ILE A 161 23.71 38.04 7.28
CA ILE A 161 22.75 39.03 7.80
C ILE A 161 21.30 38.65 7.44
N ILE A 162 21.04 38.17 6.22
CA ILE A 162 19.68 37.80 5.78
C ILE A 162 19.21 36.51 6.46
N LYS A 163 20.07 35.49 6.57
CA LYS A 163 19.77 34.24 7.29
C LYS A 163 19.46 34.52 8.77
N THR A 164 20.33 35.26 9.44
CA THR A 164 20.15 35.62 10.85
C THR A 164 18.88 36.44 11.07
N ARG A 165 18.54 37.35 10.14
CA ARG A 165 17.30 38.14 10.19
C ARG A 165 16.03 37.30 10.00
N GLN A 166 16.03 36.30 9.12
CA GLN A 166 14.87 35.41 8.94
C GLN A 166 14.64 34.53 10.17
N GLN A 167 15.71 34.06 10.80
CA GLN A 167 15.65 33.32 12.06
C GLN A 167 15.07 34.19 13.18
N LEU A 168 15.55 35.42 13.34
CA LEU A 168 15.00 36.37 14.32
C LEU A 168 13.51 36.67 14.08
N LEU A 169 13.08 36.87 12.83
CA LEU A 169 11.66 37.10 12.50
C LEU A 169 10.78 35.88 12.77
N SER A 170 11.30 34.66 12.60
CA SER A 170 10.59 33.42 12.95
C SER A 170 10.42 33.30 14.46
N LEU A 171 11.47 33.57 15.23
CA LEU A 171 11.46 33.54 16.69
C LEU A 171 10.49 34.58 17.27
N VAL A 172 10.48 35.80 16.74
CA VAL A 172 9.50 36.84 17.14
C VAL A 172 8.05 36.42 16.86
N LYS A 173 7.78 35.72 15.75
CA LYS A 173 6.44 35.19 15.44
C LYS A 173 6.02 34.06 16.39
N GLN A 174 6.97 33.19 16.77
CA GLN A 174 6.73 32.14 17.75
C GLN A 174 6.43 32.74 19.13
N LEU A 175 7.21 33.75 19.54
CA LEU A 175 6.96 34.54 20.74
C LEU A 175 5.53 35.13 20.74
N HIS A 176 5.12 35.78 19.64
CA HIS A 176 3.78 36.37 19.50
C HIS A 176 2.66 35.34 19.69
N LYS A 177 2.85 34.10 19.19
CA LYS A 177 1.87 33.02 19.30
C LYS A 177 1.76 32.43 20.71
N VAL A 178 2.85 32.45 21.49
CA VAL A 178 2.87 31.98 22.89
C VAL A 178 2.19 32.99 23.84
N TYR A 179 2.15 34.28 23.47
CA TYR A 179 1.56 35.36 24.28
C TYR A 179 0.07 35.65 24.00
N GLU A 180 -0.56 35.07 22.96
CA GLU A 180 -1.99 35.29 22.65
C GLU A 180 -2.97 34.72 23.70
N ASP A 181 -2.52 33.87 24.63
CA ASP A 181 -3.38 33.15 25.61
C ASP A 181 -3.07 33.45 27.11
N GLY A 182 -2.54 34.63 27.51
CA GLY A 182 -2.20 34.91 28.94
C GLY A 182 -2.38 36.37 29.45
N PRO A 183 -2.46 36.61 30.78
CA PRO A 183 -2.90 37.88 31.37
C PRO A 183 -1.85 39.02 31.37
N GLU A 184 -2.37 40.26 31.36
CA GLU A 184 -1.80 41.61 31.11
C GLU A 184 -0.54 42.10 31.86
N ARG A 185 0.37 41.25 32.33
CA ARG A 185 1.66 41.76 32.88
C ARG A 185 2.84 41.10 32.19
N LEU A 186 3.40 41.81 31.21
CA LEU A 186 4.83 41.85 30.83
C LEU A 186 4.98 42.75 29.57
N GLU A 187 4.91 44.07 29.74
CA GLU A 187 5.08 45.07 28.65
C GLU A 187 6.54 45.20 28.15
N GLY A 188 7.53 44.75 28.92
CA GLY A 188 8.96 44.98 28.63
C GLY A 188 9.53 44.27 27.37
N PRO A 189 9.28 42.97 27.13
CA PRO A 189 9.86 42.25 25.99
C PRO A 189 9.33 42.72 24.62
N LEU A 190 8.12 43.30 24.59
CA LEU A 190 7.53 43.85 23.37
C LEU A 190 8.16 45.20 22.99
N GLU A 191 8.57 46.00 23.97
CA GLU A 191 9.26 47.29 23.77
C GLU A 191 10.66 47.09 23.18
N GLU A 192 11.44 46.12 23.67
CA GLU A 192 12.76 45.78 23.11
C GLU A 192 12.66 45.20 21.67
N ALA A 193 11.67 44.35 21.40
CA ALA A 193 11.43 43.83 20.05
C ALA A 193 11.02 44.94 19.05
N THR A 194 10.37 46.00 19.55
CA THR A 194 9.96 47.17 18.75
C THR A 194 11.14 48.12 18.51
N GLU A 195 12.00 48.35 19.51
CA GLU A 195 13.25 49.12 19.37
C GLU A 195 14.23 48.44 18.39
N MET A 196 14.24 47.10 18.33
CA MET A 196 15.00 46.32 17.35
C MET A 196 14.51 46.50 15.89
N LEU A 197 13.20 46.72 15.70
CA LEU A 197 12.62 47.05 14.39
C LEU A 197 12.96 48.47 13.93
N GLU A 198 13.19 49.42 14.84
CA GLU A 198 13.58 50.80 14.49
C GLU A 198 15.02 50.90 13.96
N ARG A 199 15.91 49.93 14.26
CA ARG A 199 17.26 49.86 13.68
C ARG A 199 17.30 49.49 12.19
N VAL A 200 16.16 49.14 11.59
CA VAL A 200 15.98 48.89 10.14
C VAL A 200 16.23 50.15 9.29
N VAL A 201 16.27 51.34 9.89
CA VAL A 201 16.70 52.61 9.25
C VAL A 201 18.10 52.52 8.61
N TRP A 202 18.95 51.61 9.10
CA TRP A 202 20.32 51.39 8.61
C TRP A 202 20.41 50.75 7.20
N LEU A 203 19.38 50.04 6.72
CA LEU A 203 19.38 49.46 5.35
C LEU A 203 19.28 50.53 4.25
N LYS A 204 18.81 51.74 4.58
CA LYS A 204 18.86 52.89 3.66
C LYS A 204 20.28 53.42 3.48
N GLU A 205 21.11 53.36 4.52
CA GLU A 205 22.51 53.82 4.48
C GLU A 205 23.38 52.83 3.69
N LEU A 206 23.13 51.53 3.87
CA LEU A 206 23.82 50.46 3.12
C LEU A 206 23.55 50.51 1.60
N ARG A 207 22.35 50.95 1.20
CA ARG A 207 22.00 51.20 -0.20
C ARG A 207 22.88 52.30 -0.81
N SER A 208 23.16 53.36 -0.06
CA SER A 208 23.94 54.50 -0.54
C SER A 208 25.42 54.13 -0.72
N GLU A 209 25.99 53.35 0.21
CA GLU A 209 27.38 52.84 0.09
C GLU A 209 27.54 51.82 -1.07
N PHE A 210 26.51 51.04 -1.37
CA PHE A 210 26.55 50.07 -2.47
C PHE A 210 26.39 50.69 -3.85
N GLU A 211 25.54 51.72 -3.98
CA GLU A 211 25.40 52.50 -5.22
C GLU A 211 26.71 53.22 -5.58
N GLU A 212 27.54 53.58 -4.59
CA GLU A 212 28.90 54.12 -4.77
C GLU A 212 29.92 53.04 -5.18
N ARG A 213 29.97 51.89 -4.47
CA ARG A 213 30.92 50.80 -4.78
C ARG A 213 30.67 50.11 -6.13
N ALA A 214 29.42 50.00 -6.56
CA ALA A 214 29.07 49.43 -7.87
C ALA A 214 29.60 50.27 -9.06
N GLN A 215 29.98 51.54 -8.82
CA GLN A 215 30.62 52.38 -9.83
C GLN A 215 32.15 52.17 -9.93
N GLU A 216 32.79 51.53 -8.94
CA GLU A 216 34.26 51.48 -8.82
C GLU A 216 34.93 50.20 -9.37
N GLU A 217 34.22 49.07 -9.57
CA GLU A 217 34.82 47.82 -10.08
C GLU A 217 34.25 47.35 -11.44
N PRO A 218 34.95 47.58 -12.57
CA PRO A 218 34.47 47.14 -13.87
C PRO A 218 35.16 45.83 -14.31
N SER A 219 34.70 44.68 -13.79
CA SER A 219 35.01 43.37 -14.41
C SER A 219 33.74 42.68 -14.93
N ARG A 220 33.81 42.18 -16.17
CA ARG A 220 32.66 41.64 -16.93
C ARG A 220 32.02 40.38 -16.31
N LYS A 221 32.73 39.65 -15.44
CA LYS A 221 32.24 38.41 -14.80
C LYS A 221 31.34 38.65 -13.58
N ASN A 222 31.51 39.76 -12.85
CA ASN A 222 30.68 40.06 -11.67
C ASN A 222 29.41 40.86 -11.98
N LYS A 223 29.26 41.38 -13.21
CA LYS A 223 28.16 42.28 -13.55
C LYS A 223 26.78 41.60 -13.52
N ALA A 224 26.69 40.35 -13.96
CA ALA A 224 25.41 39.60 -13.99
C ALA A 224 24.95 39.20 -12.57
N GLN A 225 25.88 38.73 -11.74
CA GLN A 225 25.63 38.33 -10.35
C GLN A 225 25.20 39.51 -9.48
N VAL A 226 25.90 40.64 -9.58
CA VAL A 226 25.54 41.89 -8.88
C VAL A 226 24.19 42.43 -9.36
N THR A 227 23.83 42.24 -10.63
CA THR A 227 22.54 42.71 -11.15
C THR A 227 21.36 41.90 -10.57
N HIS A 228 21.47 40.57 -10.49
CA HIS A 228 20.41 39.72 -9.90
C HIS A 228 20.22 39.95 -8.40
N SER A 229 21.31 40.06 -7.62
CA SER A 229 21.18 40.34 -6.18
C SER A 229 20.57 41.72 -5.90
N VAL A 230 20.88 42.74 -6.72
CA VAL A 230 20.26 44.07 -6.64
C VAL A 230 18.78 44.04 -7.00
N GLU A 231 18.38 43.21 -7.97
CA GLU A 231 17.00 43.04 -8.40
C GLU A 231 16.17 42.30 -7.34
N LEU A 232 16.74 41.22 -6.76
CA LEU A 232 16.16 40.52 -5.61
C LEU A 232 15.97 41.45 -4.41
N LEU A 233 16.96 42.30 -4.09
CA LEU A 233 16.86 43.28 -3.01
C LEU A 233 15.80 44.35 -3.28
N LYS A 234 15.58 44.75 -4.54
CA LYS A 234 14.52 45.70 -4.91
C LYS A 234 13.14 45.09 -4.71
N ILE A 235 12.92 43.88 -5.20
CA ILE A 235 11.63 43.18 -5.08
C ILE A 235 11.35 42.82 -3.61
N HIS A 236 12.38 42.40 -2.86
CA HIS A 236 12.25 42.13 -1.44
C HIS A 236 11.95 43.38 -0.61
N ASN A 237 12.54 44.53 -0.93
CA ASN A 237 12.18 45.81 -0.30
C ASN A 237 10.74 46.24 -0.66
N HIS A 238 10.30 45.96 -1.88
CA HIS A 238 8.92 46.19 -2.29
C HIS A 238 7.95 45.33 -1.49
N PHE A 239 8.23 44.03 -1.35
CA PHE A 239 7.49 43.11 -0.49
C PHE A 239 7.34 43.63 0.95
N LEU A 240 8.45 44.08 1.55
CA LEU A 240 8.44 44.61 2.93
C LEU A 240 7.61 45.89 3.06
N SER A 241 7.68 46.79 2.07
CA SER A 241 6.89 48.02 2.05
C SER A 241 5.40 47.73 1.97
N VAL A 242 5.00 46.85 1.06
CA VAL A 242 3.59 46.47 0.84
C VAL A 242 3.05 45.73 2.07
N ASN A 243 3.84 44.85 2.69
CA ASN A 243 3.44 44.11 3.89
C ASN A 243 3.28 45.04 5.12
N ALA A 244 4.12 46.08 5.24
CA ALA A 244 3.95 47.11 6.27
C ALA A 244 2.67 47.94 6.06
N GLU A 245 2.29 48.22 4.82
CA GLU A 245 1.03 48.87 4.49
C GLU A 245 -0.18 47.96 4.70
N LEU A 246 -0.05 46.66 4.42
CA LEU A 246 -1.08 45.66 4.66
C LEU A 246 -1.44 45.59 6.14
N LEU A 247 -0.43 45.56 7.01
CA LEU A 247 -0.61 45.56 8.46
C LEU A 247 -1.34 46.82 8.95
N LYS A 248 -1.00 47.99 8.40
CA LYS A 248 -1.71 49.25 8.69
C LYS A 248 -3.14 49.25 8.15
N ALA A 249 -3.39 48.67 6.98
CA ALA A 249 -4.74 48.54 6.42
C ALA A 249 -5.61 47.62 7.27
N LYS A 250 -5.03 46.53 7.79
CA LYS A 250 -5.67 45.60 8.73
C LYS A 250 -6.01 46.27 10.07
N GLN A 251 -5.05 46.98 10.66
CA GLN A 251 -5.26 47.74 11.92
C GLN A 251 -6.34 48.82 11.79
N ASN A 252 -6.44 49.47 10.62
CA ASN A 252 -7.43 50.51 10.35
C ASN A 252 -8.76 49.97 9.77
N ALA A 253 -8.97 48.65 9.76
CA ALA A 253 -10.15 47.97 9.22
C ALA A 253 -10.52 48.36 7.76
N GLN A 254 -9.52 48.71 6.95
CA GLN A 254 -9.69 49.13 5.56
C GLN A 254 -9.72 47.91 4.64
N ARG A 255 -10.87 47.23 4.58
CA ARG A 255 -11.04 45.93 3.91
C ARG A 255 -10.62 45.92 2.43
N GLN A 256 -11.06 46.89 1.63
CA GLN A 256 -10.71 46.93 0.20
C GLN A 256 -9.20 47.14 0.01
N LYS A 257 -8.59 48.04 0.78
CA LYS A 257 -7.16 48.32 0.71
C LYS A 257 -6.33 47.11 1.17
N TYR A 258 -6.84 46.31 2.11
CA TYR A 258 -6.21 45.08 2.56
C TYR A 258 -6.23 44.01 1.45
N GLU A 259 -7.38 43.81 0.81
CA GLU A 259 -7.53 42.86 -0.31
C GLU A 259 -6.63 43.27 -1.50
N ASP A 260 -6.61 44.56 -1.87
CA ASP A 260 -5.75 45.08 -2.95
C ASP A 260 -4.23 44.93 -2.64
N LEU A 261 -3.84 45.04 -1.37
CA LEU A 261 -2.45 44.86 -0.93
C LEU A 261 -2.05 43.37 -0.79
N GLU A 262 -3.01 42.49 -0.51
CA GLU A 262 -2.80 41.03 -0.54
C GLU A 262 -2.53 40.55 -1.96
N GLU A 263 -3.30 41.05 -2.95
CA GLU A 263 -3.08 40.75 -4.38
C GLU A 263 -1.70 41.23 -4.84
N GLN A 264 -1.28 42.44 -4.44
CA GLN A 264 0.08 42.94 -4.71
C GLN A 264 1.18 42.08 -4.06
N LEU A 265 0.95 41.51 -2.87
CA LEU A 265 1.92 40.62 -2.23
C LEU A 265 2.05 39.29 -2.95
N ASP A 266 0.96 38.78 -3.51
CA ASP A 266 0.99 37.55 -4.30
C ASP A 266 1.69 37.77 -5.65
N GLU A 267 1.46 38.91 -6.32
CA GLU A 267 2.21 39.30 -7.54
C GLU A 267 3.72 39.42 -7.25
N ILE A 268 4.10 40.09 -6.16
CA ILE A 268 5.51 40.22 -5.75
C ILE A 268 6.12 38.85 -5.41
N ARG A 269 5.32 37.92 -4.87
CA ARG A 269 5.79 36.55 -4.55
C ARG A 269 6.02 35.74 -5.82
N GLU A 270 5.13 35.85 -6.81
CA GLU A 270 5.31 35.20 -8.12
C GLU A 270 6.56 35.75 -8.85
N GLU A 271 6.87 37.04 -8.69
CA GLU A 271 8.10 37.65 -9.23
C GLU A 271 9.38 37.17 -8.49
N LEU A 272 9.30 36.89 -7.20
CA LEU A 272 10.44 36.44 -6.38
C LEU A 272 10.82 34.98 -6.62
N GLU A 273 9.84 34.12 -6.88
CA GLU A 273 10.02 32.67 -6.95
C GLU A 273 11.10 32.19 -7.95
N PRO A 274 11.15 32.67 -9.21
CA PRO A 274 12.19 32.25 -10.15
C PRO A 274 13.58 32.83 -9.81
N LEU A 275 13.65 34.04 -9.25
CA LEU A 275 14.91 34.69 -8.87
C LEU A 275 15.54 34.04 -7.63
N TRP A 276 14.70 33.57 -6.71
CA TRP A 276 15.14 32.88 -5.51
C TRP A 276 15.75 31.50 -5.83
N GLY A 277 15.13 30.74 -6.73
CA GLY A 277 15.67 29.45 -7.17
C GLY A 277 17.02 29.56 -7.88
N VAL A 278 17.25 30.63 -8.66
CA VAL A 278 18.57 30.91 -9.26
C VAL A 278 19.59 31.28 -8.19
N PHE A 279 19.21 32.09 -7.20
CA PHE A 279 20.11 32.50 -6.12
C PHE A 279 20.55 31.33 -5.23
N GLU A 280 19.65 30.40 -4.90
CA GLU A 280 19.97 29.19 -4.12
C GLU A 280 20.99 28.30 -4.85
N LEU A 281 20.82 28.08 -6.15
CA LEU A 281 21.75 27.26 -6.94
C LEU A 281 23.11 27.93 -7.13
N GLU A 282 23.18 29.26 -7.22
CA GLU A 282 24.46 29.97 -7.22
C GLU A 282 25.21 29.86 -5.90
N LEU A 283 24.48 29.78 -4.79
CA LEU A 283 25.02 29.61 -3.45
C LEU A 283 25.60 28.19 -3.29
N GLU A 284 24.82 27.17 -3.63
CA GLU A 284 25.27 25.77 -3.61
C GLU A 284 26.47 25.57 -4.55
N LEU A 285 26.47 26.21 -5.72
CA LEU A 285 27.58 26.11 -6.67
C LEU A 285 28.87 26.72 -6.10
N LYS A 286 28.74 27.77 -5.29
CA LYS A 286 29.88 28.41 -4.66
C LYS A 286 30.44 27.57 -3.51
N GLU A 287 29.57 27.00 -2.68
CA GLU A 287 29.92 26.06 -1.61
C GLU A 287 30.62 24.82 -2.19
N ALA A 288 30.07 24.23 -3.25
CA ALA A 288 30.68 23.12 -3.97
C ALA A 288 32.08 23.44 -4.53
N ARG A 289 32.30 24.69 -4.98
CA ARG A 289 33.62 25.18 -5.45
C ARG A 289 34.62 25.36 -4.31
N GLU A 290 34.18 25.79 -3.14
CA GLU A 290 35.01 25.95 -1.96
C GLU A 290 35.41 24.60 -1.34
N GLU A 291 34.50 23.62 -1.41
CA GLU A 291 34.71 22.23 -0.98
C GLU A 291 35.48 21.38 -2.02
N GLY A 292 35.57 21.86 -3.26
CA GLY A 292 36.31 21.22 -4.34
C GLY A 292 35.60 20.02 -4.97
N ASP A 293 34.29 19.90 -4.80
CA ASP A 293 33.46 18.82 -5.35
C ASP A 293 33.20 19.03 -6.85
N ARG A 294 34.05 18.42 -7.68
CA ARG A 294 34.04 18.61 -9.13
C ARG A 294 32.77 18.11 -9.82
N GLU A 295 32.06 17.15 -9.24
CA GLU A 295 30.84 16.61 -9.82
C GLU A 295 29.65 17.51 -9.50
N LEU A 296 29.56 17.99 -8.26
CA LEU A 296 28.53 18.93 -7.81
C LEU A 296 28.67 20.30 -8.50
N ILE A 297 29.90 20.77 -8.72
CA ILE A 297 30.16 22.01 -9.50
C ILE A 297 29.60 21.90 -10.92
N GLN A 298 29.79 20.75 -11.59
CA GLN A 298 29.34 20.56 -12.97
C GLN A 298 27.82 20.45 -13.06
N GLU A 299 27.18 19.76 -12.10
CA GLU A 299 25.72 19.61 -12.01
C GLU A 299 25.03 20.96 -11.76
N LEU A 300 25.51 21.72 -10.78
CA LEU A 300 24.95 23.03 -10.43
C LEU A 300 25.20 24.07 -11.53
N GLU A 301 26.31 23.98 -12.28
CA GLU A 301 26.53 24.80 -13.47
C GLU A 301 25.53 24.49 -14.60
N GLU A 302 25.14 23.23 -14.79
CA GLU A 302 24.16 22.81 -15.80
C GLU A 302 22.72 23.19 -15.40
N GLU A 303 22.37 23.09 -14.12
CA GLU A 303 21.07 23.46 -13.57
C GLU A 303 20.85 24.98 -13.58
N LEU A 304 21.89 25.75 -13.20
CA LEU A 304 21.90 27.21 -13.31
C LEU A 304 21.74 27.68 -14.76
N LYS A 305 22.35 26.95 -15.71
CA LYS A 305 22.25 27.23 -17.13
C LYS A 305 20.83 27.01 -17.67
N ALA A 306 20.17 25.94 -17.22
CA ALA A 306 18.78 25.65 -17.59
C ALA A 306 17.80 26.73 -17.10
N LEU A 307 17.95 27.19 -15.85
CA LEU A 307 17.08 28.21 -15.25
C LEU A 307 17.28 29.62 -15.83
N ARG A 308 18.51 29.95 -16.26
CA ARG A 308 18.80 31.21 -16.97
C ARG A 308 18.32 31.22 -18.43
N GLY A 309 17.64 30.16 -18.87
CA GLY A 309 17.09 30.04 -20.22
C GLY A 309 18.16 29.79 -21.30
N GLU A 310 19.39 29.44 -20.92
CA GLU A 310 20.39 28.98 -21.86
C GLU A 310 20.06 27.54 -22.24
N LYS A 311 19.66 27.30 -23.49
CA LYS A 311 19.23 25.98 -23.98
C LYS A 311 20.22 24.86 -23.62
N THR A 312 19.90 24.09 -22.59
CA THR A 312 20.44 22.76 -22.35
C THR A 312 19.57 21.77 -23.12
N SER A 313 20.01 21.42 -24.32
CA SER A 313 19.43 20.30 -25.06
C SER A 313 19.92 19.00 -24.44
N VAL A 314 19.32 18.55 -23.34
CA VAL A 314 19.38 17.14 -22.98
C VAL A 314 18.41 16.42 -23.92
N ILE A 315 18.88 16.17 -25.13
CA ILE A 315 18.29 15.14 -25.98
C ILE A 315 18.63 13.84 -25.26
N VAL A 316 17.68 13.29 -24.50
CA VAL A 316 17.76 11.88 -24.09
C VAL A 316 17.79 11.08 -25.39
N PRO A 317 18.91 10.43 -25.74
CA PRO A 317 18.93 9.59 -26.93
C PRO A 317 17.94 8.48 -26.65
N GLN A 318 16.89 8.36 -27.48
CA GLN A 318 16.13 7.12 -27.48
C GLN A 318 17.12 6.03 -27.86
N PRO A 319 17.38 5.02 -26.99
CA PRO A 319 18.10 3.86 -27.45
C PRO A 319 17.32 3.31 -28.63
N ALA A 320 18.03 2.91 -29.69
CA ALA A 320 17.44 2.42 -30.92
C ALA A 320 16.58 1.17 -30.63
N VAL A 321 15.32 1.40 -30.29
CA VAL A 321 14.27 0.37 -30.30
C VAL A 321 14.34 -0.20 -31.71
N ILE A 322 14.57 -1.51 -31.83
CA ILE A 322 14.41 -2.18 -33.12
C ILE A 322 13.04 -1.75 -33.64
N ALA A 323 13.01 -1.18 -34.85
CA ALA A 323 11.77 -0.75 -35.51
C ALA A 323 10.67 -1.79 -35.24
N LYS A 324 9.53 -1.35 -34.69
CA LYS A 324 8.38 -2.21 -34.37
C LYS A 324 8.19 -3.20 -35.52
N ILE A 325 8.06 -4.50 -35.20
CA ILE A 325 7.77 -5.53 -36.21
C ILE A 325 6.57 -5.04 -37.00
N THR A 326 6.78 -4.80 -38.29
CA THR A 326 5.77 -4.17 -39.12
C THR A 326 4.64 -5.16 -39.37
N SER A 327 3.43 -4.66 -39.61
CA SER A 327 2.31 -5.52 -40.03
C SER A 327 2.64 -6.33 -41.28
N GLN A 328 3.51 -5.79 -42.14
CA GLN A 328 4.03 -6.49 -43.32
C GLN A 328 4.96 -7.65 -42.95
N GLU A 329 5.88 -7.46 -42.01
CA GLU A 329 6.75 -8.54 -41.51
C GLU A 329 5.95 -9.65 -40.81
N MET A 330 4.90 -9.28 -40.05
CA MET A 330 3.95 -10.24 -39.49
C MET A 330 3.17 -11.01 -40.57
N ALA A 331 2.78 -10.35 -41.66
CA ALA A 331 2.10 -10.99 -42.78
C ALA A 331 3.03 -11.96 -43.52
N ASN A 332 4.27 -11.54 -43.77
CA ASN A 332 5.30 -12.36 -44.42
C ASN A 332 5.68 -13.57 -43.56
N ALA A 333 5.57 -13.46 -42.22
CA ALA A 333 5.88 -14.54 -41.28
C ALA A 333 5.09 -15.84 -41.56
N VAL A 334 3.92 -15.75 -42.21
CA VAL A 334 3.07 -16.90 -42.59
C VAL A 334 3.72 -17.79 -43.63
N GLU A 335 4.60 -17.25 -44.47
CA GLU A 335 5.26 -17.98 -45.57
C GLU A 335 6.45 -18.84 -45.09
N PHE A 336 6.91 -18.62 -43.85
CA PHE A 336 8.07 -19.32 -43.29
C PHE A 336 7.67 -20.61 -42.58
N HIS A 337 8.36 -21.69 -42.91
CA HIS A 337 8.13 -23.02 -42.37
C HIS A 337 9.08 -23.29 -41.20
N PHE A 338 8.55 -23.72 -40.04
CA PHE A 338 9.33 -23.90 -38.81
C PHE A 338 10.63 -24.68 -39.03
N GLN A 339 10.55 -25.88 -39.63
CA GLN A 339 11.69 -26.77 -39.80
C GLN A 339 12.77 -26.23 -40.75
N ARG A 340 12.39 -25.40 -41.73
CA ARG A 340 13.30 -24.92 -42.77
C ARG A 340 13.93 -23.59 -42.40
N ASP A 341 13.12 -22.68 -41.86
CA ASP A 341 13.46 -21.26 -41.77
C ASP A 341 13.76 -20.81 -40.32
N ILE A 342 13.12 -21.43 -39.32
CA ILE A 342 13.18 -20.98 -37.92
C ILE A 342 14.03 -21.91 -37.05
N PHE A 343 13.83 -23.23 -37.18
CA PHE A 343 14.55 -24.23 -36.41
C PHE A 343 16.08 -24.09 -36.55
N PRO A 344 16.66 -23.87 -37.75
CA PRO A 344 18.11 -23.66 -37.87
C PRO A 344 18.62 -22.43 -37.11
N LEU A 345 17.83 -21.35 -37.06
CA LEU A 345 18.17 -20.15 -36.31
C LEU A 345 18.13 -20.41 -34.81
N LEU A 346 17.10 -21.09 -34.31
CA LEU A 346 17.02 -21.50 -32.90
C LEU A 346 18.16 -22.46 -32.53
N THR A 347 18.53 -23.39 -33.42
CA THR A 347 19.67 -24.27 -33.19
C THR A 347 20.98 -23.50 -33.05
N LYS A 348 21.20 -22.53 -33.95
CA LYS A 348 22.42 -21.72 -33.99
C LYS A 348 22.54 -20.78 -32.78
N TYR A 349 21.45 -20.14 -32.38
CA TYR A 349 21.47 -19.03 -31.43
C TYR A 349 20.94 -19.37 -30.04
N CYS A 350 20.14 -20.43 -29.87
CA CYS A 350 19.42 -20.70 -28.63
C CYS A 350 19.70 -22.09 -28.04
N ILE A 351 19.67 -23.15 -28.85
CA ILE A 351 19.70 -24.55 -28.36
C ILE A 351 21.07 -24.93 -27.77
N ARG A 352 22.16 -24.26 -28.14
CA ARG A 352 23.47 -24.56 -27.56
C ARG A 352 23.51 -24.34 -26.04
N CYS A 353 22.87 -23.29 -25.55
CA CYS A 353 22.85 -22.93 -24.11
C CYS A 353 21.53 -23.32 -23.42
N HIS A 354 20.43 -23.48 -24.18
CA HIS A 354 19.10 -23.88 -23.70
C HIS A 354 18.63 -25.21 -24.31
N GLY A 355 19.54 -26.17 -24.46
CA GLY A 355 19.32 -27.49 -25.05
C GLY A 355 18.99 -28.56 -24.01
N GLN A 356 19.21 -29.83 -24.36
CA GLN A 356 19.09 -30.93 -23.37
C GLN A 356 20.30 -30.99 -22.43
N GLU A 357 21.50 -30.78 -22.99
CA GLU A 357 22.78 -30.92 -22.27
C GLU A 357 23.08 -29.70 -21.37
N VAL A 358 22.82 -28.49 -21.88
CA VAL A 358 23.00 -27.24 -21.16
C VAL A 358 21.65 -26.55 -21.07
N GLN A 359 21.24 -26.17 -19.86
CA GLN A 359 19.93 -25.58 -19.55
C GLN A 359 20.11 -24.28 -18.75
N GLU A 360 20.81 -23.31 -19.35
CA GLU A 360 20.96 -21.99 -18.72
C GLU A 360 19.59 -21.36 -18.47
N GLY A 361 19.43 -20.74 -17.31
CA GLY A 361 18.15 -20.14 -16.89
C GLY A 361 17.00 -21.14 -16.77
N GLU A 362 17.29 -22.44 -16.55
CA GLU A 362 16.30 -23.53 -16.44
C GLU A 362 15.44 -23.73 -17.71
N LEU A 363 15.94 -23.27 -18.87
CA LEU A 363 15.22 -23.39 -20.15
C LEU A 363 15.71 -24.60 -20.97
N ASN A 364 14.76 -25.36 -21.52
CA ASN A 364 15.02 -26.46 -22.43
C ASN A 364 14.14 -26.34 -23.69
N PHE A 365 14.71 -25.76 -24.75
CA PHE A 365 14.01 -25.60 -26.03
C PHE A 365 13.86 -26.92 -26.79
N ALA A 366 14.72 -27.91 -26.59
CA ALA A 366 14.54 -29.23 -27.22
C ALA A 366 13.23 -29.89 -26.76
N LYS A 367 12.90 -29.79 -25.46
CA LYS A 367 11.61 -30.22 -24.92
C LYS A 367 10.47 -29.33 -25.39
N SER A 368 10.64 -28.01 -25.27
CA SER A 368 9.57 -27.03 -25.57
C SER A 368 9.15 -27.02 -27.06
N ILE A 369 10.07 -27.32 -27.98
CA ILE A 369 9.79 -27.46 -29.42
C ILE A 369 8.99 -28.74 -29.71
N ALA A 370 9.22 -29.82 -28.97
CA ALA A 370 8.47 -31.07 -29.11
C ALA A 370 7.01 -30.92 -28.61
N GLU A 371 6.77 -30.01 -27.66
CA GLU A 371 5.46 -29.70 -27.11
C GLU A 371 4.61 -28.85 -28.07
N THR A 372 4.16 -29.46 -29.16
CA THR A 372 3.21 -28.86 -30.10
C THR A 372 1.75 -29.01 -29.64
N PRO A 373 0.87 -28.05 -29.94
CA PRO A 373 1.13 -26.78 -30.64
C PRO A 373 1.87 -25.76 -29.75
N PHE A 374 2.64 -24.84 -30.36
CA PHE A 374 3.46 -23.83 -29.66
C PHE A 374 2.69 -22.99 -28.63
N VAL A 375 1.38 -22.82 -28.80
CA VAL A 375 0.50 -22.13 -27.83
C VAL A 375 0.49 -22.78 -26.44
N ARG A 376 0.82 -24.07 -26.33
CA ARG A 376 0.97 -24.80 -25.05
C ARG A 376 2.01 -24.14 -24.14
N ASN A 377 3.09 -23.61 -24.71
CA ASN A 377 4.13 -22.86 -24.01
C ASN A 377 4.16 -21.40 -24.43
N SER A 378 3.00 -20.79 -24.71
CA SER A 378 2.90 -19.43 -25.24
C SER A 378 3.67 -18.40 -24.39
N ARG A 379 3.64 -18.47 -23.06
CA ARG A 379 4.40 -17.57 -22.18
C ARG A 379 5.91 -17.63 -22.43
N LEU A 380 6.46 -18.84 -22.56
CA LEU A 380 7.88 -19.05 -22.88
C LEU A 380 8.21 -18.45 -24.24
N TRP A 381 7.43 -18.79 -25.27
CA TRP A 381 7.70 -18.36 -26.64
C TRP A 381 7.52 -16.85 -26.83
N LEU A 382 6.53 -16.22 -26.17
CA LEU A 382 6.38 -14.77 -26.16
C LEU A 382 7.59 -14.08 -25.49
N ASN A 383 8.09 -14.64 -24.38
CA ASN A 383 9.31 -14.14 -23.74
C ASN A 383 10.51 -14.29 -24.70
N VAL A 384 10.67 -15.44 -25.38
CA VAL A 384 11.74 -15.63 -26.37
C VAL A 384 11.68 -14.60 -27.49
N ALA A 385 10.49 -14.34 -28.04
CA ALA A 385 10.29 -13.32 -29.07
C ALA A 385 10.67 -11.92 -28.55
N GLU A 386 10.35 -11.61 -27.29
CA GLU A 386 10.67 -10.35 -26.66
C GLU A 386 12.18 -10.19 -26.38
N GLN A 387 12.83 -11.16 -25.73
CA GLN A 387 14.27 -11.14 -25.46
C GLN A 387 15.10 -11.05 -26.74
N THR A 388 14.68 -11.75 -27.80
CA THR A 388 15.33 -11.72 -29.11
C THR A 388 15.20 -10.34 -29.77
N ARG A 389 14.01 -9.73 -29.69
CA ARG A 389 13.72 -8.40 -30.25
C ARG A 389 14.46 -7.30 -29.49
N ASN A 390 14.63 -7.46 -28.18
CA ASN A 390 15.24 -6.45 -27.33
C ASN A 390 16.78 -6.57 -27.28
N ARG A 391 17.38 -7.50 -28.06
CA ARG A 391 18.82 -7.81 -28.08
C ARG A 391 19.39 -8.26 -26.74
N VAL A 392 18.55 -8.73 -25.82
CA VAL A 392 18.98 -9.27 -24.52
C VAL A 392 19.54 -10.68 -24.69
N MET A 393 18.97 -11.45 -25.63
CA MET A 393 19.43 -12.79 -25.97
C MET A 393 19.76 -12.89 -27.46
N PRO A 394 20.83 -13.61 -27.84
CA PRO A 394 21.85 -14.23 -26.98
C PRO A 394 22.77 -13.20 -26.28
N PRO A 395 23.46 -13.54 -25.17
CA PRO A 395 24.42 -12.66 -24.47
C PRO A 395 25.55 -12.16 -25.37
N ASP A 396 26.16 -11.02 -25.04
CA ASP A 396 27.13 -10.32 -25.91
C ASP A 396 28.37 -11.16 -26.29
N ASP A 397 28.75 -12.12 -25.45
CA ASP A 397 29.86 -13.05 -25.67
C ASP A 397 29.52 -14.22 -26.62
N GLU A 398 28.26 -14.31 -27.05
CA GLU A 398 27.75 -15.39 -27.90
C GLU A 398 27.41 -14.94 -29.33
N PRO A 399 27.31 -15.88 -30.31
CA PRO A 399 26.99 -15.54 -31.69
C PRO A 399 25.68 -14.75 -31.79
N GLN A 400 25.75 -13.56 -32.39
CA GLN A 400 24.61 -12.66 -32.48
C GLN A 400 23.81 -12.86 -33.78
N PRO A 401 22.47 -12.96 -33.71
CA PRO A 401 21.61 -12.86 -34.89
C PRO A 401 21.59 -11.43 -35.43
N THR A 402 21.52 -11.33 -36.77
CA THR A 402 21.29 -10.06 -37.46
C THR A 402 19.90 -9.50 -37.13
N ASP A 403 19.70 -8.20 -37.31
CA ASP A 403 18.40 -7.57 -37.04
C ASP A 403 17.26 -8.17 -37.89
N GLN A 404 17.57 -8.61 -39.10
CA GLN A 404 16.62 -9.31 -39.96
C GLN A 404 16.25 -10.69 -39.39
N GLU A 405 17.23 -11.47 -38.93
CA GLU A 405 16.99 -12.77 -38.29
C GLU A 405 16.21 -12.62 -36.98
N ARG A 406 16.52 -11.60 -36.16
CA ARG A 406 15.77 -11.29 -34.94
C ARG A 406 14.30 -10.99 -35.23
N ARG A 407 14.04 -10.11 -36.20
CA ARG A 407 12.67 -9.78 -36.63
C ARG A 407 11.95 -10.99 -37.18
N LEU A 408 12.63 -11.85 -37.95
CA LEU A 408 12.05 -13.08 -38.48
C LEU A 408 11.65 -14.06 -37.37
N ILE A 409 12.54 -14.35 -36.41
CA ILE A 409 12.26 -15.25 -35.28
C ILE A 409 11.07 -14.72 -34.47
N ALA A 410 11.12 -13.46 -34.08
CA ALA A 410 10.08 -12.85 -33.26
C ALA A 410 8.74 -12.79 -34.01
N ALA A 411 8.72 -12.36 -35.28
CA ALA A 411 7.51 -12.28 -36.09
C ALA A 411 6.87 -13.65 -36.29
N TRP A 412 7.68 -14.69 -36.57
CA TRP A 412 7.16 -16.05 -36.73
C TRP A 412 6.54 -16.61 -35.44
N ILE A 413 7.21 -16.45 -34.30
CA ILE A 413 6.69 -16.90 -33.00
C ILE A 413 5.37 -16.18 -32.68
N LEU A 414 5.36 -14.85 -32.80
CA LEU A 414 4.16 -14.04 -32.54
C LEU A 414 3.02 -14.44 -33.48
N ASN A 415 3.31 -14.69 -34.76
CA ASN A 415 2.33 -15.15 -35.74
C ASN A 415 1.78 -16.54 -35.40
N ALA A 416 2.65 -17.50 -35.07
CA ALA A 416 2.27 -18.87 -34.73
C ALA A 416 1.34 -18.94 -33.50
N ILE A 417 1.55 -18.07 -32.51
CA ILE A 417 0.69 -17.97 -31.32
C ILE A 417 -0.59 -17.21 -31.64
N LYS A 418 -0.49 -16.04 -32.28
CA LYS A 418 -1.64 -15.15 -32.55
C LYS A 418 -2.66 -15.78 -33.47
N ASN A 419 -2.21 -16.48 -34.52
CA ASN A 419 -3.05 -17.05 -35.56
C ASN A 419 -3.30 -18.56 -35.38
N PHE A 420 -3.02 -19.10 -34.19
CA PHE A 420 -3.42 -20.46 -33.86
C PHE A 420 -4.94 -20.60 -33.89
N ASP A 421 -5.42 -21.64 -34.56
CA ASP A 421 -6.84 -21.93 -34.74
C ASP A 421 -7.43 -22.60 -33.48
N TYR A 422 -7.89 -21.77 -32.55
CA TYR A 422 -8.52 -22.20 -31.31
C TYR A 422 -9.85 -22.93 -31.51
N SER A 423 -10.48 -22.90 -32.71
CA SER A 423 -11.72 -23.64 -32.94
C SER A 423 -11.50 -25.15 -33.00
N LYS A 424 -10.25 -25.60 -33.17
CA LYS A 424 -9.86 -27.01 -33.17
C LYS A 424 -9.56 -27.57 -31.78
N VAL A 425 -9.54 -26.71 -30.75
CA VAL A 425 -9.26 -27.15 -29.39
C VAL A 425 -10.55 -27.62 -28.73
N ASP A 426 -10.66 -28.92 -28.56
CA ASP A 426 -11.76 -29.59 -27.85
C ASP A 426 -11.22 -30.30 -26.61
N ASN A 427 -10.87 -29.51 -25.59
CA ASN A 427 -10.39 -30.02 -24.32
C ASN A 427 -10.89 -29.11 -23.17
N PRO A 428 -11.71 -29.61 -22.24
CA PRO A 428 -12.21 -28.83 -21.10
C PRO A 428 -11.14 -28.64 -20.01
N GLY A 429 -9.98 -29.26 -20.18
CA GLY A 429 -8.88 -29.25 -19.23
C GLY A 429 -9.00 -30.32 -18.16
N TYR A 430 -7.90 -30.48 -17.43
CA TYR A 430 -7.83 -31.35 -16.26
C TYR A 430 -7.95 -30.51 -14.99
N GLU A 431 -8.90 -30.88 -14.14
CA GLU A 431 -9.07 -30.32 -12.80
C GLU A 431 -8.70 -31.39 -11.77
N PRO A 432 -7.55 -31.28 -11.10
CA PRO A 432 -7.16 -32.21 -10.07
C PRO A 432 -8.12 -32.18 -8.88
N THR A 433 -8.22 -33.30 -8.17
CA THR A 433 -8.93 -33.31 -6.90
C THR A 433 -8.17 -32.44 -5.90
N ARG A 434 -8.88 -31.56 -5.21
CA ARG A 434 -8.31 -30.68 -4.18
C ARG A 434 -9.07 -30.75 -2.88
N ARG A 435 -8.40 -30.40 -1.77
CA ARG A 435 -9.12 -30.12 -0.53
C ARG A 435 -9.89 -28.80 -0.60
N LEU A 436 -10.81 -28.61 0.34
CA LEU A 436 -11.36 -27.29 0.64
C LEU A 436 -10.24 -26.37 1.13
N THR A 437 -10.29 -25.10 0.72
CA THR A 437 -9.48 -24.06 1.38
C THR A 437 -9.92 -23.90 2.83
N HIS A 438 -9.10 -23.27 3.66
CA HIS A 438 -9.46 -22.98 5.05
C HIS A 438 -10.77 -22.18 5.15
N GLN A 439 -10.93 -21.15 4.30
CA GLN A 439 -12.16 -20.36 4.25
C GLN A 439 -13.36 -21.17 3.76
N GLU A 440 -13.18 -22.01 2.73
CA GLU A 440 -14.23 -22.91 2.24
C GLU A 440 -14.65 -23.93 3.31
N TYR A 441 -13.72 -24.43 4.12
CA TYR A 441 -14.00 -25.34 5.24
C TYR A 441 -14.85 -24.62 6.30
N ASN A 442 -14.43 -23.46 6.79
CA ASN A 442 -15.19 -22.70 7.79
C ASN A 442 -16.59 -22.32 7.28
N ASN A 443 -16.69 -21.85 6.03
CA ASN A 443 -17.98 -21.52 5.41
C ASN A 443 -18.88 -22.76 5.26
N THR A 444 -18.30 -23.90 4.86
CA THR A 444 -19.04 -25.16 4.71
C THR A 444 -19.54 -25.67 6.07
N VAL A 445 -18.70 -25.63 7.10
CA VAL A 445 -19.08 -25.98 8.47
C VAL A 445 -20.20 -25.05 8.97
N ARG A 446 -20.06 -23.74 8.77
CA ARG A 446 -21.08 -22.76 9.09
C ARG A 446 -22.40 -23.08 8.41
N ASP A 447 -22.39 -23.38 7.12
CA ASP A 447 -23.64 -23.67 6.39
C ASP A 447 -24.21 -25.06 6.69
N LEU A 448 -23.37 -26.00 7.15
CA LEU A 448 -23.79 -27.33 7.56
C LEU A 448 -24.51 -27.30 8.92
N PHE A 449 -23.98 -26.56 9.88
CA PHE A 449 -24.49 -26.51 11.26
C PHE A 449 -25.28 -25.23 11.61
N GLY A 450 -25.14 -24.16 10.84
CA GLY A 450 -25.74 -22.86 11.12
C GLY A 450 -25.04 -22.06 12.23
N VAL A 451 -23.81 -22.42 12.58
CA VAL A 451 -22.99 -21.75 13.61
C VAL A 451 -21.70 -21.27 12.98
N GLU A 452 -21.33 -20.02 13.21
CA GLU A 452 -20.06 -19.48 12.72
C GLU A 452 -18.91 -19.98 13.59
N VAL A 453 -18.03 -20.80 13.01
CA VAL A 453 -16.88 -21.37 13.70
C VAL A 453 -15.63 -21.15 12.85
N GLN A 454 -14.65 -20.44 13.41
CA GLN A 454 -13.34 -20.18 12.76
C GLN A 454 -12.29 -21.13 13.35
N VAL A 455 -12.26 -22.38 12.88
CA VAL A 455 -11.34 -23.41 13.42
C VAL A 455 -10.02 -23.51 12.66
N THR A 456 -9.96 -22.94 11.46
CA THR A 456 -8.78 -23.04 10.58
C THR A 456 -7.75 -21.92 10.81
N ASP A 457 -8.01 -20.95 11.67
CA ASP A 457 -7.11 -19.81 11.90
C ASP A 457 -5.72 -20.23 12.41
N LYS A 458 -5.65 -21.42 13.02
CA LYS A 458 -4.40 -22.03 13.52
C LYS A 458 -3.71 -22.93 12.50
N PHE A 459 -4.24 -23.02 11.28
CA PHE A 459 -3.67 -23.86 10.22
C PHE A 459 -2.56 -23.07 9.54
N PRO A 460 -1.51 -23.73 9.00
CA PRO A 460 -0.58 -23.09 8.08
C PRO A 460 -1.36 -22.41 6.94
N ALA A 461 -0.91 -21.26 6.46
CA ALA A 461 -1.61 -20.57 5.37
C ALA A 461 -1.74 -21.45 4.11
N ASP A 462 -2.85 -21.32 3.39
CA ASP A 462 -3.00 -21.95 2.08
C ASP A 462 -1.97 -21.33 1.11
N LEU A 463 -1.28 -22.17 0.35
CA LEU A 463 -0.34 -21.71 -0.67
C LEU A 463 -1.13 -21.29 -1.91
N SER A 464 -1.00 -20.04 -2.32
CA SER A 464 -1.50 -19.60 -3.62
C SER A 464 -0.58 -20.15 -4.73
N ALA A 465 -1.14 -20.90 -5.68
CA ALA A 465 -0.38 -21.42 -6.82
C ALA A 465 -0.09 -20.30 -7.86
N ILE A 466 0.49 -20.67 -9.01
CA ILE A 466 0.76 -19.75 -10.14
C ILE A 466 -0.52 -19.03 -10.63
N SER A 467 -1.71 -19.62 -10.40
CA SER A 467 -3.00 -18.96 -10.72
C SER A 467 -3.28 -17.71 -9.87
N GLY A 468 -2.61 -17.55 -8.73
CA GLY A 468 -2.83 -16.46 -7.78
C GLY A 468 -4.01 -16.66 -6.84
N PHE A 469 -4.63 -17.85 -6.85
CA PHE A 469 -5.78 -18.17 -5.99
C PHE A 469 -5.49 -19.35 -5.06
N ASP A 470 -5.97 -19.25 -3.83
CA ASP A 470 -5.80 -20.29 -2.80
C ASP A 470 -6.62 -21.53 -3.12
N ASN A 471 -7.71 -21.39 -3.88
CA ASN A 471 -8.56 -22.49 -4.31
C ASN A 471 -7.97 -23.30 -5.49
N SER A 472 -6.70 -23.07 -5.82
CA SER A 472 -5.99 -23.79 -6.89
C SER A 472 -5.67 -25.23 -6.49
N ALA A 473 -6.09 -26.18 -7.31
CA ALA A 473 -5.92 -27.60 -7.01
C ALA A 473 -4.45 -28.03 -6.88
N ASN A 474 -3.54 -27.41 -7.62
CA ASN A 474 -2.12 -27.78 -7.63
C ASN A 474 -1.37 -27.47 -6.31
N SER A 475 -1.93 -26.61 -5.45
CA SER A 475 -1.35 -26.27 -4.14
C SER A 475 -2.09 -26.88 -2.95
N LEU A 476 -3.27 -27.48 -3.17
CA LEU A 476 -4.19 -27.95 -2.14
C LEU A 476 -4.16 -29.47 -1.97
N PHE A 477 -2.96 -30.02 -1.71
CA PHE A 477 -2.79 -31.40 -1.28
C PHE A 477 -2.88 -31.53 0.25
N ILE A 478 -3.15 -32.74 0.74
CA ILE A 478 -3.18 -33.04 2.18
C ILE A 478 -1.77 -33.37 2.65
N GLN A 479 -1.18 -32.49 3.45
CA GLN A 479 0.05 -32.77 4.19
C GLN A 479 -0.28 -33.54 5.47
N PRO A 480 0.56 -34.48 5.93
CA PRO A 480 0.30 -35.24 7.16
C PRO A 480 -0.03 -34.37 8.38
N LEU A 481 0.67 -33.25 8.55
CA LEU A 481 0.44 -32.29 9.64
C LEU A 481 -0.97 -31.66 9.62
N LEU A 482 -1.55 -31.48 8.43
CA LEU A 482 -2.90 -30.92 8.31
C LEU A 482 -3.96 -31.90 8.80
N LEU A 483 -3.73 -33.22 8.72
CA LEU A 483 -4.72 -34.22 9.13
C LEU A 483 -5.00 -34.14 10.64
N GLU A 484 -3.96 -34.01 11.46
CA GLU A 484 -4.09 -33.83 12.92
C GLU A 484 -4.82 -32.52 13.27
N ARG A 485 -4.57 -31.45 12.50
CA ARG A 485 -5.27 -30.18 12.64
C ARG A 485 -6.74 -30.29 12.26
N TYR A 486 -7.09 -31.03 11.20
CA TYR A 486 -8.48 -31.31 10.84
C TYR A 486 -9.21 -32.15 11.90
N MET A 487 -8.53 -33.11 12.52
CA MET A 487 -9.11 -33.86 13.65
C MET A 487 -9.42 -32.94 14.83
N SER A 488 -8.46 -32.09 15.21
CA SER A 488 -8.65 -31.10 16.28
C SER A 488 -9.75 -30.09 15.94
N ALA A 489 -9.82 -29.64 14.69
CA ALA A 489 -10.86 -28.75 14.21
C ALA A 489 -12.24 -29.41 14.23
N ALA A 490 -12.37 -30.67 13.81
CA ALA A 490 -13.63 -31.41 13.89
C ALA A 490 -14.09 -31.59 15.34
N ASP A 491 -13.17 -31.85 16.27
CA ASP A 491 -13.46 -31.91 17.70
C ASP A 491 -14.00 -30.58 18.24
N GLU A 492 -13.34 -29.47 17.88
CA GLU A 492 -13.73 -28.12 18.25
C GLU A 492 -15.11 -27.74 17.69
N VAL A 493 -15.34 -27.98 16.39
CA VAL A 493 -16.63 -27.74 15.74
C VAL A 493 -17.75 -28.48 16.47
N ILE A 494 -17.56 -29.77 16.75
CA ILE A 494 -18.59 -30.58 17.43
C ILE A 494 -18.79 -30.10 18.87
N ARG A 495 -17.75 -29.66 19.58
CA ARG A 495 -17.87 -29.11 20.95
C ARG A 495 -18.69 -27.82 20.98
N GLN A 496 -18.44 -26.90 20.05
CA GLN A 496 -19.14 -25.61 19.99
C GLN A 496 -20.58 -25.74 19.48
N VAL A 497 -20.79 -26.56 18.46
CA VAL A 497 -22.13 -26.78 17.90
C VAL A 497 -23.00 -27.56 18.89
N LEU A 498 -22.42 -28.51 19.63
CA LEU A 498 -23.12 -29.45 20.52
C LEU A 498 -22.52 -29.50 21.94
N PRO A 499 -22.64 -28.42 22.74
CA PRO A 499 -22.06 -28.34 24.08
C PRO A 499 -22.69 -29.37 25.04
N ASP A 500 -21.92 -29.88 26.00
CA ASP A 500 -22.40 -30.93 26.91
C ASP A 500 -23.51 -30.44 27.86
N ASP A 501 -23.41 -29.21 28.35
CA ASP A 501 -24.42 -28.56 29.21
C ASP A 501 -25.53 -27.90 28.37
N SER A 502 -26.75 -28.44 28.46
CA SER A 502 -27.91 -28.01 27.66
C SER A 502 -28.64 -26.76 28.17
N GLU A 503 -28.15 -26.09 29.23
CA GLU A 503 -28.81 -24.92 29.79
C GLU A 503 -28.49 -23.61 29.05
N LYS A 504 -27.44 -23.57 28.23
CA LYS A 504 -27.11 -22.39 27.42
C LYS A 504 -27.59 -22.59 25.98
N GLN A 505 -28.61 -21.81 25.64
CA GLN A 505 -29.25 -21.63 24.34
C GLN A 505 -28.29 -21.83 23.16
N ASN A 506 -28.56 -22.84 22.32
CA ASN A 506 -28.15 -22.83 20.92
C ASN A 506 -29.42 -22.72 20.05
N THR A 507 -29.49 -21.65 19.25
CA THR A 507 -30.71 -21.10 18.61
C THR A 507 -31.17 -21.84 17.35
N ASN A 508 -30.55 -22.97 16.98
CA ASN A 508 -30.90 -23.67 15.75
C ASN A 508 -31.83 -24.86 16.03
N GLU A 509 -33.14 -24.65 15.92
CA GLU A 509 -34.17 -25.71 16.01
C GLU A 509 -33.84 -26.93 15.13
N PHE A 510 -33.16 -26.74 13.99
CA PHE A 510 -32.71 -27.82 13.11
C PHE A 510 -31.68 -28.76 13.77
N LEU A 511 -30.68 -28.20 14.47
CA LEU A 511 -29.67 -29.01 15.18
C LEU A 511 -30.24 -29.69 16.41
N THR A 512 -31.10 -28.98 17.14
CA THR A 512 -31.83 -29.53 18.29
C THR A 512 -32.75 -30.66 17.82
N ALA A 513 -33.47 -30.50 16.71
CA ALA A 513 -34.29 -31.55 16.10
C ALA A 513 -33.47 -32.74 15.59
N LEU A 514 -32.26 -32.53 15.06
CA LEU A 514 -31.36 -33.62 14.67
C LEU A 514 -30.85 -34.43 15.89
N ILE A 515 -30.77 -33.86 17.10
CA ILE A 515 -29.89 -34.38 18.16
C ILE A 515 -30.62 -34.70 19.47
N SER A 516 -31.84 -34.20 19.68
CA SER A 516 -32.63 -34.39 20.90
C SER A 516 -33.07 -35.84 21.20
N GLY A 517 -32.57 -36.81 20.43
CA GLY A 517 -32.94 -38.21 20.54
C GLY A 517 -34.33 -38.49 19.96
N PRO A 518 -34.64 -39.75 19.66
CA PRO A 518 -36.00 -40.13 19.32
C PRO A 518 -36.96 -39.76 20.46
N PRO A 519 -38.24 -39.43 20.17
CA PRO A 519 -39.31 -39.59 21.15
C PRO A 519 -39.20 -40.97 21.82
N LYS A 520 -39.61 -41.12 23.08
CA LYS A 520 -39.49 -42.40 23.83
C LYS A 520 -40.01 -43.64 23.07
N ASP A 521 -40.83 -43.43 22.04
CA ASP A 521 -41.53 -44.42 21.24
C ASP A 521 -40.84 -44.75 19.89
N VAL A 522 -39.71 -44.11 19.55
CA VAL A 522 -38.94 -44.37 18.32
C VAL A 522 -37.62 -45.07 18.66
N ALA A 523 -37.33 -46.17 17.96
CA ALA A 523 -36.07 -46.90 18.15
C ALA A 523 -34.85 -46.01 17.83
N SER A 524 -33.85 -46.04 18.73
CA SER A 524 -32.56 -45.32 18.65
C SER A 524 -31.96 -45.34 17.23
N ASP A 525 -31.90 -46.52 16.62
CA ASP A 525 -31.35 -46.74 15.28
C ASP A 525 -32.13 -46.03 14.16
N ARG A 526 -33.45 -45.93 14.28
CA ARG A 526 -34.29 -45.26 13.26
C ARG A 526 -34.05 -43.76 13.27
N ALA A 527 -33.95 -43.16 14.46
CA ALA A 527 -33.63 -41.74 14.60
C ALA A 527 -32.21 -41.43 14.12
N ALA A 528 -31.22 -42.26 14.50
CA ALA A 528 -29.85 -42.11 14.03
C ALA A 528 -29.77 -42.20 12.49
N LYS A 529 -30.50 -43.14 11.88
CA LYS A 529 -30.56 -43.26 10.42
C LYS A 529 -31.14 -42.00 9.77
N GLN A 530 -32.21 -41.42 10.32
CA GLN A 530 -32.80 -40.18 9.79
C GLN A 530 -31.80 -39.01 9.80
N VAL A 531 -31.05 -38.87 10.89
CA VAL A 531 -29.98 -37.87 11.01
C VAL A 531 -28.90 -38.09 9.95
N ILE A 532 -28.41 -39.32 9.83
CA ILE A 532 -27.37 -39.70 8.87
C ILE A 532 -27.84 -39.47 7.43
N ASP A 533 -29.08 -39.84 7.09
CA ASP A 533 -29.66 -39.67 5.76
C ASP A 533 -29.77 -38.18 5.36
N GLN A 534 -30.02 -37.27 6.32
CA GLN A 534 -30.09 -35.83 6.06
C GLN A 534 -28.71 -35.17 6.05
N PHE A 535 -27.80 -35.63 6.91
CA PHE A 535 -26.50 -35.01 7.11
C PHE A 535 -25.47 -35.40 6.05
N LEU A 536 -25.36 -36.69 5.71
CA LEU A 536 -24.30 -37.16 4.81
C LEU A 536 -24.37 -36.56 3.40
N PRO A 537 -25.54 -36.44 2.73
CA PRO A 537 -25.61 -35.82 1.40
C PRO A 537 -25.15 -34.36 1.39
N ARG A 538 -25.43 -33.62 2.47
CA ARG A 538 -25.01 -32.23 2.67
C ARG A 538 -23.51 -32.14 2.93
N ALA A 539 -22.99 -32.99 3.82
CA ALA A 539 -21.57 -33.02 4.17
C ALA A 539 -20.68 -33.46 3.00
N TYR A 540 -21.08 -34.51 2.27
CA TYR A 540 -20.33 -34.99 1.09
C TYR A 540 -20.68 -34.24 -0.19
N ARG A 541 -21.75 -33.44 -0.16
CA ARG A 541 -22.25 -32.60 -1.26
C ARG A 541 -22.51 -33.39 -2.55
N ARG A 542 -23.03 -34.60 -2.39
CA ARG A 542 -23.40 -35.52 -3.47
C ARG A 542 -24.42 -36.53 -2.99
N GLU A 543 -24.95 -37.32 -3.92
CA GLU A 543 -25.66 -38.54 -3.58
C GLU A 543 -24.76 -39.50 -2.80
N VAL A 544 -25.29 -39.98 -1.67
CA VAL A 544 -24.63 -40.97 -0.82
C VAL A 544 -25.19 -42.35 -1.11
N THR A 545 -24.29 -43.32 -1.16
CA THR A 545 -24.67 -44.71 -1.41
C THR A 545 -25.28 -45.34 -0.17
N ALA A 546 -26.14 -46.34 -0.34
CA ALA A 546 -26.70 -47.10 0.78
C ALA A 546 -25.61 -47.68 1.70
N SER A 547 -24.48 -48.12 1.13
CA SER A 547 -23.34 -48.63 1.89
C SER A 547 -22.67 -47.57 2.77
N GLU A 548 -22.65 -46.30 2.34
CA GLU A 548 -22.10 -45.21 3.15
C GLU A 548 -22.96 -44.91 4.37
N VAL A 549 -24.27 -44.87 4.19
CA VAL A 549 -25.24 -44.72 5.28
C VAL A 549 -25.13 -45.89 6.25
N GLU A 550 -25.08 -47.12 5.74
CA GLU A 550 -24.98 -48.34 6.56
C GLU A 550 -23.69 -48.37 7.38
N LYS A 551 -22.55 -47.95 6.80
CA LYS A 551 -21.27 -47.85 7.53
C LYS A 551 -21.36 -46.86 8.70
N SER A 552 -21.92 -45.68 8.47
CA SER A 552 -22.11 -44.67 9.53
C SER A 552 -23.10 -45.15 10.60
N LEU A 553 -24.17 -45.85 10.21
CA LEU A 553 -25.14 -46.41 11.15
C LEU A 553 -24.53 -47.54 11.99
N LYS A 554 -23.72 -48.40 11.38
CA LYS A 554 -22.99 -49.46 12.09
C LYS A 554 -21.99 -48.90 13.10
N GLN A 555 -21.31 -47.81 12.76
CA GLN A 555 -20.45 -47.08 13.70
C GLN A 555 -21.25 -46.58 14.91
N PHE A 556 -22.39 -45.94 14.68
CA PHE A 556 -23.30 -45.50 15.74
C PHE A 556 -23.75 -46.67 16.64
N GLN A 557 -24.22 -47.77 16.05
CA GLN A 557 -24.64 -48.97 16.78
C GLN A 557 -23.51 -49.56 17.63
N THR A 558 -22.29 -49.55 17.10
CA THR A 558 -21.11 -50.07 17.82
C THR A 558 -20.83 -49.22 19.07
N LEU A 559 -20.89 -47.89 18.97
CA LEU A 559 -20.73 -46.98 20.10
C LEU A 559 -21.85 -47.15 21.14
N GLN A 560 -23.10 -47.34 20.70
CA GLN A 560 -24.22 -47.65 21.59
C GLN A 560 -23.98 -48.96 22.36
N THR A 561 -23.48 -50.02 21.71
CA THR A 561 -23.16 -51.28 22.40
C THR A 561 -22.01 -51.16 23.41
N GLN A 562 -21.16 -50.15 23.26
CA GLN A 562 -20.07 -49.82 24.20
C GLN A 562 -20.53 -48.94 25.37
N GLY A 563 -21.83 -48.62 25.46
CA GLY A 563 -22.39 -47.82 26.54
C GLY A 563 -22.30 -46.31 26.34
N ILE A 564 -21.88 -45.84 25.16
CA ILE A 564 -21.85 -44.41 24.82
C ILE A 564 -23.30 -43.92 24.63
N SER A 565 -23.61 -42.71 25.13
CA SER A 565 -24.95 -42.13 25.01
C SER A 565 -25.36 -41.92 23.55
N TYR A 566 -26.67 -41.87 23.25
CA TYR A 566 -27.17 -41.59 21.89
C TYR A 566 -26.52 -40.33 21.30
N ARG A 567 -26.51 -39.26 22.10
CA ARG A 567 -26.00 -37.95 21.72
C ARG A 567 -24.51 -38.02 21.38
N ASP A 568 -23.72 -38.67 22.23
CA ASP A 568 -22.27 -38.77 22.03
C ASP A 568 -21.93 -39.71 20.87
N ALA A 569 -22.68 -40.79 20.70
CA ALA A 569 -22.53 -41.69 19.55
C ALA A 569 -22.78 -40.95 18.22
N ILE A 570 -23.79 -40.07 18.16
CA ILE A 570 -24.01 -39.19 17.01
C ILE A 570 -22.85 -38.19 16.83
N LYS A 571 -22.39 -37.53 17.90
CA LYS A 571 -21.22 -36.62 17.85
C LYS A 571 -20.01 -37.29 17.21
N HIS A 572 -19.73 -38.56 17.56
CA HIS A 572 -18.64 -39.33 16.97
C HIS A 572 -18.83 -39.60 15.47
N VAL A 573 -20.04 -39.90 15.01
CA VAL A 573 -20.32 -40.09 13.56
C VAL A 573 -20.15 -38.78 12.79
N LEU A 574 -20.63 -37.67 13.33
CA LEU A 574 -20.47 -36.35 12.71
C LEU A 574 -18.99 -35.96 12.61
N ARG A 575 -18.24 -36.14 13.70
CA ARG A 575 -16.78 -35.92 13.74
C ARG A 575 -16.04 -36.76 12.70
N ALA A 576 -16.35 -38.05 12.61
CA ALA A 576 -15.76 -38.95 11.61
C ALA A 576 -16.08 -38.51 10.17
N THR A 577 -17.25 -37.89 9.96
CA THR A 577 -17.64 -37.32 8.67
C THR A 577 -16.80 -36.09 8.32
N LEU A 578 -16.57 -35.17 9.27
CA LEU A 578 -15.81 -33.92 9.05
C LEU A 578 -14.32 -34.14 8.76
N VAL A 579 -13.76 -35.29 9.14
CA VAL A 579 -12.37 -35.66 8.83
C VAL A 579 -12.26 -36.61 7.63
N SER A 580 -13.41 -37.01 7.05
CA SER A 580 -13.43 -37.91 5.90
C SER A 580 -12.86 -37.20 4.65
N PRO A 581 -12.07 -37.88 3.80
CA PRO A 581 -11.70 -37.34 2.49
C PRO A 581 -12.91 -36.93 1.65
N LYS A 582 -14.08 -37.54 1.85
CA LYS A 582 -15.33 -37.18 1.15
C LYS A 582 -15.89 -35.82 1.57
N PHE A 583 -15.55 -35.36 2.78
CA PHE A 583 -15.87 -34.02 3.26
C PHE A 583 -14.74 -33.04 2.97
N LEU A 584 -13.49 -33.44 3.18
CA LEU A 584 -12.32 -32.57 3.02
C LEU A 584 -12.02 -32.26 1.55
N MET A 585 -12.32 -33.19 0.63
CA MET A 585 -11.96 -33.06 -0.78
C MET A 585 -13.18 -32.69 -1.64
N LYS A 586 -12.97 -31.82 -2.63
CA LYS A 586 -13.87 -31.65 -3.78
C LYS A 586 -13.59 -32.77 -4.78
N ASN A 587 -14.28 -33.89 -4.61
CA ASN A 587 -14.18 -35.02 -5.53
C ASN A 587 -15.37 -35.05 -6.50
N GLU A 588 -15.12 -34.64 -7.74
CA GLU A 588 -16.05 -34.79 -8.87
C GLU A 588 -15.63 -36.02 -9.68
N SER A 589 -15.88 -37.21 -9.13
CA SER A 589 -15.55 -38.47 -9.81
C SER A 589 -16.59 -38.79 -10.87
N ALA A 590 -16.14 -39.07 -12.09
CA ALA A 590 -16.84 -39.96 -13.00
C ALA A 590 -15.98 -41.22 -13.20
N ALA A 591 -16.65 -42.35 -13.42
CA ALA A 591 -15.99 -43.62 -13.72
C ALA A 591 -15.13 -43.48 -15.00
N ASP A 592 -13.83 -43.79 -14.89
CA ASP A 592 -12.86 -44.15 -15.94
C ASP A 592 -13.04 -43.55 -17.36
N ALA A 593 -13.47 -42.30 -17.47
CA ALA A 593 -13.65 -41.64 -18.75
C ALA A 593 -12.35 -40.92 -19.16
N LYS A 594 -11.61 -41.55 -20.08
CA LYS A 594 -10.47 -40.92 -20.77
C LYS A 594 -10.90 -39.75 -21.67
N GLU A 595 -12.16 -39.73 -22.10
CA GLU A 595 -12.76 -38.68 -22.91
C GLU A 595 -13.42 -37.59 -22.04
N ALA A 596 -13.60 -36.40 -22.62
CA ALA A 596 -14.32 -35.32 -21.97
C ALA A 596 -15.80 -35.71 -21.73
N PHE A 597 -16.31 -35.50 -20.52
CA PHE A 597 -17.68 -35.80 -20.15
C PHE A 597 -18.36 -34.59 -19.50
N VAL A 598 -19.69 -34.52 -19.64
CA VAL A 598 -20.52 -33.48 -19.01
C VAL A 598 -20.58 -33.72 -17.51
N VAL A 599 -20.38 -32.67 -16.71
CA VAL A 599 -20.54 -32.78 -15.26
C VAL A 599 -22.00 -33.01 -14.89
N ASP A 600 -22.25 -33.89 -13.93
CA ASP A 600 -23.61 -34.17 -13.47
C ASP A 600 -24.20 -32.97 -12.69
N ASN A 601 -25.50 -33.02 -12.37
CA ASN A 601 -26.17 -31.89 -11.71
C ASN A 601 -25.69 -31.65 -10.26
N TRP A 602 -25.16 -32.67 -9.56
CA TRP A 602 -24.57 -32.50 -8.23
C TRP A 602 -23.19 -31.85 -8.31
N GLN A 603 -22.37 -32.31 -9.26
CA GLN A 603 -21.09 -31.69 -9.57
C GLN A 603 -21.28 -30.23 -9.99
N LEU A 604 -22.26 -29.95 -10.85
CA LEU A 604 -22.61 -28.59 -11.24
C LEU A 604 -23.05 -27.73 -10.05
N ALA A 605 -23.89 -28.25 -9.15
CA ALA A 605 -24.29 -27.54 -7.93
C ALA A 605 -23.07 -27.17 -7.07
N ASN A 606 -22.12 -28.10 -6.92
CA ASN A 606 -20.87 -27.86 -6.20
C ASN A 606 -19.98 -26.81 -6.89
N ARG A 607 -19.84 -26.88 -8.22
CA ARG A 607 -19.06 -25.89 -8.97
C ARG A 607 -19.66 -24.49 -8.78
N LEU A 608 -20.98 -24.35 -8.90
CA LEU A 608 -21.68 -23.07 -8.68
C LEU A 608 -21.51 -22.56 -7.25
N SER A 609 -21.72 -23.41 -6.24
CA SER A 609 -21.68 -22.99 -4.83
C SER A 609 -20.28 -22.58 -4.40
N TYR A 610 -19.23 -23.31 -4.79
CA TYR A 610 -17.86 -22.95 -4.42
C TYR A 610 -17.32 -21.79 -5.26
N PHE A 611 -17.77 -21.62 -6.50
CA PHE A 611 -17.45 -20.42 -7.28
C PHE A 611 -18.08 -19.17 -6.68
N LEU A 612 -19.38 -19.17 -6.44
CA LEU A 612 -20.10 -17.95 -6.07
C LEU A 612 -20.14 -17.67 -4.57
N TRP A 613 -20.15 -18.71 -3.73
CA TRP A 613 -20.34 -18.58 -2.27
C TRP A 613 -19.17 -19.11 -1.44
N ALA A 614 -18.14 -19.70 -2.07
CA ALA A 614 -17.04 -20.40 -1.38
C ALA A 614 -17.55 -21.33 -0.25
N SER A 615 -18.65 -22.04 -0.50
CA SER A 615 -19.33 -22.90 0.46
C SER A 615 -20.14 -24.00 -0.25
N MET A 616 -20.74 -24.90 0.54
CA MET A 616 -21.61 -25.97 0.04
C MET A 616 -22.89 -25.43 -0.63
N PRO A 617 -23.51 -26.22 -1.54
CA PRO A 617 -24.82 -25.87 -2.11
C PRO A 617 -25.90 -25.75 -1.03
N ASP A 618 -26.91 -24.93 -1.29
CA ASP A 618 -28.11 -24.86 -0.45
C ASP A 618 -29.16 -25.92 -0.85
N GLU A 619 -30.24 -26.01 -0.09
CA GLU A 619 -31.28 -27.02 -0.30
C GLU A 619 -31.94 -26.90 -1.68
N GLU A 620 -32.09 -25.68 -2.22
CA GLU A 620 -32.65 -25.47 -3.54
C GLU A 620 -31.74 -26.03 -4.64
N LEU A 621 -30.43 -25.78 -4.57
CA LEU A 621 -29.47 -26.39 -5.49
C LEU A 621 -29.46 -27.93 -5.36
N PHE A 622 -29.50 -28.47 -4.13
CA PHE A 622 -29.57 -29.92 -3.93
C PHE A 622 -30.88 -30.53 -4.45
N ARG A 623 -32.00 -29.82 -4.32
CA ARG A 623 -33.30 -30.24 -4.87
C ARG A 623 -33.24 -30.30 -6.40
N LEU A 624 -32.75 -29.24 -7.05
CA LEU A 624 -32.60 -29.20 -8.51
C LEU A 624 -31.57 -30.23 -9.02
N ALA A 625 -30.52 -30.48 -8.24
CA ALA A 625 -29.54 -31.51 -8.54
C ALA A 625 -30.14 -32.92 -8.54
N ARG A 626 -30.89 -33.27 -7.47
CA ARG A 626 -31.62 -34.54 -7.36
C ARG A 626 -32.64 -34.75 -8.48
N GLN A 627 -33.29 -33.68 -8.93
CA GLN A 627 -34.28 -33.75 -10.01
C GLN A 627 -33.64 -33.76 -11.40
N GLY A 628 -32.32 -33.55 -11.50
CA GLY A 628 -31.63 -33.48 -12.78
C GLY A 628 -31.95 -32.23 -13.62
N GLU A 629 -32.47 -31.16 -12.99
CA GLU A 629 -32.96 -29.98 -13.68
C GLU A 629 -32.00 -28.80 -13.72
N LEU A 630 -31.00 -28.78 -12.83
CA LEU A 630 -30.07 -27.66 -12.67
C LEU A 630 -29.31 -27.33 -13.96
N SER A 631 -29.02 -28.35 -14.78
CA SER A 631 -28.27 -28.22 -16.02
C SER A 631 -29.06 -27.54 -17.15
N LYS A 632 -30.39 -27.40 -17.02
CA LYS A 632 -31.26 -26.75 -18.01
C LYS A 632 -30.91 -25.25 -18.08
N PRO A 633 -30.70 -24.65 -19.28
CA PRO A 633 -30.19 -23.29 -19.41
C PRO A 633 -30.95 -22.21 -18.62
N GLY A 634 -32.29 -22.21 -18.70
CA GLY A 634 -33.11 -21.23 -17.97
C GLY A 634 -33.10 -21.41 -16.45
N VAL A 635 -32.98 -22.65 -15.97
CA VAL A 635 -32.87 -22.95 -14.53
C VAL A 635 -31.49 -22.52 -14.03
N LEU A 636 -30.43 -22.87 -14.75
CA LEU A 636 -29.07 -22.48 -14.42
C LEU A 636 -28.91 -20.96 -14.29
N HIS A 637 -29.40 -20.22 -15.28
CA HIS A 637 -29.36 -18.75 -15.29
C HIS A 637 -30.09 -18.18 -14.07
N ALA A 638 -31.33 -18.62 -13.81
CA ALA A 638 -32.12 -18.15 -12.67
C ALA A 638 -31.45 -18.48 -11.32
N GLN A 639 -30.76 -19.62 -11.21
CA GLN A 639 -30.02 -19.98 -10.01
C GLN A 639 -28.77 -19.10 -9.82
N VAL A 640 -28.04 -18.76 -10.88
CA VAL A 640 -26.91 -17.81 -10.78
C VAL A 640 -27.40 -16.45 -10.29
N ASP A 641 -28.46 -15.89 -10.87
CA ASP A 641 -29.01 -14.59 -10.45
C ASP A 641 -29.45 -14.61 -8.97
N ARG A 642 -30.16 -15.68 -8.56
CA ARG A 642 -30.55 -15.90 -7.17
C ARG A 642 -29.35 -15.95 -6.23
N MET A 643 -28.29 -16.64 -6.66
CA MET A 643 -27.08 -16.80 -5.85
C MET A 643 -26.31 -15.49 -5.70
N LEU A 644 -26.20 -14.68 -6.76
CA LEU A 644 -25.56 -13.37 -6.72
C LEU A 644 -26.31 -12.35 -5.86
N ALA A 645 -27.64 -12.46 -5.79
CA ALA A 645 -28.47 -11.66 -4.90
C ALA A 645 -28.31 -12.01 -3.41
N ASN A 646 -27.78 -13.21 -3.10
CA ASN A 646 -27.58 -13.66 -1.72
C ASN A 646 -26.33 -13.00 -1.09
N SER A 647 -26.33 -12.78 0.22
CA SER A 647 -25.17 -12.24 0.96
C SER A 647 -23.95 -13.15 0.90
N LYS A 648 -24.14 -14.47 0.76
CA LYS A 648 -23.02 -15.41 0.56
C LYS A 648 -22.17 -15.07 -0.66
N ALA A 649 -22.72 -14.39 -1.67
CA ALA A 649 -21.95 -13.94 -2.83
C ALA A 649 -20.92 -12.86 -2.50
N ASP A 650 -20.96 -12.25 -1.32
CA ASP A 650 -19.96 -11.27 -0.86
C ASP A 650 -18.53 -11.85 -0.85
N THR A 651 -18.39 -13.19 -0.87
CA THR A 651 -17.11 -13.88 -1.05
C THR A 651 -16.42 -13.53 -2.37
N LEU A 652 -17.15 -13.13 -3.42
CA LEU A 652 -16.52 -12.64 -4.65
C LEU A 652 -15.73 -11.34 -4.40
N GLY A 653 -16.14 -10.52 -3.43
CA GLY A 653 -15.39 -9.35 -2.99
C GLY A 653 -14.31 -9.69 -1.96
N THR A 654 -14.65 -10.48 -0.93
CA THR A 654 -13.76 -10.73 0.22
C THR A 654 -12.73 -11.83 0.00
N ILE A 655 -12.91 -12.68 -1.03
CA ILE A 655 -11.99 -13.78 -1.38
C ILE A 655 -11.46 -13.61 -2.81
N PHE A 656 -12.34 -13.55 -3.81
CA PHE A 656 -11.88 -13.50 -5.20
C PHE A 656 -11.15 -12.19 -5.51
N ALA A 657 -11.80 -11.04 -5.28
CA ALA A 657 -11.18 -9.73 -5.57
C ALA A 657 -9.97 -9.45 -4.67
N SER A 658 -9.97 -9.94 -3.42
CA SER A 658 -8.85 -9.78 -2.49
C SER A 658 -7.59 -10.53 -2.93
N GLN A 659 -7.76 -11.73 -3.48
CA GLN A 659 -6.68 -12.54 -4.03
C GLN A 659 -6.21 -11.99 -5.37
N TRP A 660 -7.15 -11.70 -6.28
CA TRP A 660 -6.81 -11.16 -7.60
C TRP A 660 -6.06 -9.82 -7.49
N LEU A 661 -6.59 -8.85 -6.75
CA LEU A 661 -5.97 -7.53 -6.66
C LEU A 661 -4.87 -7.45 -5.60
N GLY A 662 -4.71 -8.48 -4.77
CA GLY A 662 -3.65 -8.63 -3.78
C GLY A 662 -3.89 -7.95 -2.43
N PHE A 663 -5.02 -7.26 -2.21
CA PHE A 663 -5.26 -6.50 -0.97
C PHE A 663 -5.44 -7.35 0.29
N GLN A 664 -5.55 -8.68 0.16
CA GLN A 664 -5.47 -9.59 1.31
C GLN A 664 -4.15 -9.47 2.08
N HIS A 665 -3.09 -9.02 1.41
CA HIS A 665 -1.75 -8.85 2.00
C HIS A 665 -1.60 -7.59 2.85
N LEU A 666 -2.58 -6.68 2.83
CA LEU A 666 -2.60 -5.52 3.71
C LEU A 666 -2.74 -5.97 5.17
N GLY A 667 -1.90 -5.46 6.07
CA GLY A 667 -1.86 -5.83 7.49
C GLY A 667 -1.12 -7.13 7.81
N SER A 668 -0.87 -8.00 6.83
CA SER A 668 -0.09 -9.24 7.01
C SER A 668 1.33 -9.13 6.45
N ARG A 669 1.48 -8.67 5.20
CA ARG A 669 2.79 -8.42 4.56
C ARG A 669 3.12 -6.94 4.45
N VAL A 670 2.10 -6.10 4.33
CA VAL A 670 2.25 -4.65 4.22
C VAL A 670 1.61 -4.02 5.44
N ARG A 671 2.45 -3.68 6.42
CA ARG A 671 2.08 -3.05 7.68
C ARG A 671 3.22 -2.12 8.10
N ALA A 672 2.90 -0.90 8.51
CA ALA A 672 3.87 -0.05 9.20
C ALA A 672 3.88 -0.39 10.69
N ASP A 673 5.02 -0.19 11.35
CA ASP A 673 5.13 -0.42 12.79
C ASP A 673 4.06 0.42 13.51
N PRO A 674 3.14 -0.21 14.28
CA PRO A 674 2.09 0.49 15.00
C PRO A 674 2.61 1.50 16.04
N ILE A 675 3.82 1.28 16.57
CA ILE A 675 4.47 2.18 17.54
C ILE A 675 4.82 3.49 16.85
N ASP A 676 5.51 3.43 15.70
CA ASP A 676 5.90 4.62 14.94
C ASP A 676 4.74 5.24 14.15
N ASN A 677 3.67 4.46 13.90
CA ASN A 677 2.54 4.85 13.05
C ASN A 677 1.21 4.53 13.73
N PRO A 678 0.85 5.22 14.83
CA PRO A 678 -0.36 4.94 15.61
C PRO A 678 -1.66 5.13 14.81
N TRP A 679 -1.61 5.87 13.70
CA TRP A 679 -2.71 6.07 12.76
C TRP A 679 -2.94 4.87 11.82
N CYS A 680 -1.98 3.94 11.68
CA CYS A 680 -2.07 2.74 10.84
C CYS A 680 -2.74 1.58 11.58
N THR A 681 -3.99 1.78 11.98
CA THR A 681 -4.77 0.84 12.81
C THR A 681 -5.26 -0.38 12.02
N ASP A 682 -5.55 -1.47 12.74
CA ASP A 682 -6.21 -2.64 12.16
C ASP A 682 -7.61 -2.31 11.62
N SER A 683 -8.34 -1.43 12.30
CA SER A 683 -9.65 -0.94 11.87
C SER A 683 -9.57 -0.19 10.53
N LEU A 684 -8.58 0.68 10.34
CA LEU A 684 -8.36 1.39 9.09
C LEU A 684 -8.01 0.43 7.95
N MET A 685 -7.08 -0.51 8.18
CA MET A 685 -6.73 -1.51 7.17
C MET A 685 -7.92 -2.40 6.79
N ASN A 686 -8.74 -2.79 7.77
CA ASN A 686 -9.96 -3.54 7.52
C ASN A 686 -10.99 -2.70 6.76
N ALA A 687 -11.10 -1.40 7.03
CA ALA A 687 -11.94 -0.48 6.26
C ALA A 687 -11.47 -0.36 4.80
N MET A 688 -10.15 -0.27 4.55
CA MET A 688 -9.57 -0.26 3.19
C MET A 688 -9.84 -1.55 2.41
N LYS A 689 -9.69 -2.72 3.06
CA LYS A 689 -10.06 -4.01 2.46
C LYS A 689 -11.56 -4.05 2.14
N SER A 690 -12.38 -3.63 3.10
CA SER A 690 -13.84 -3.59 2.97
C SER A 690 -14.29 -2.64 1.86
N GLU A 691 -13.64 -1.50 1.69
CA GLU A 691 -13.89 -0.56 0.60
C GLU A 691 -13.81 -1.28 -0.75
N THR A 692 -12.70 -1.99 -0.97
CA THR A 692 -12.44 -2.64 -2.25
C THR A 692 -13.34 -3.85 -2.48
N ALA A 693 -13.58 -4.65 -1.44
CA ALA A 693 -14.48 -5.79 -1.50
C ALA A 693 -15.93 -5.37 -1.81
N LEU A 694 -16.45 -4.38 -1.08
CA LEU A 694 -17.80 -3.85 -1.29
C LEU A 694 -17.93 -3.15 -2.64
N PHE A 695 -16.91 -2.42 -3.07
CA PHE A 695 -16.87 -1.79 -4.38
C PHE A 695 -16.98 -2.82 -5.50
N PHE A 696 -16.19 -3.90 -5.45
CA PHE A 696 -16.24 -4.98 -6.43
C PHE A 696 -17.62 -5.66 -6.42
N MET A 697 -18.16 -5.97 -5.24
CA MET A 697 -19.49 -6.56 -5.11
C MET A 697 -20.61 -5.67 -5.66
N ALA A 698 -20.49 -4.35 -5.52
CA ALA A 698 -21.44 -3.43 -6.12
C ALA A 698 -21.40 -3.49 -7.66
N GLN A 699 -20.23 -3.68 -8.28
CA GLN A 699 -20.15 -3.87 -9.73
C GLN A 699 -20.90 -5.12 -10.19
N VAL A 700 -20.78 -6.20 -9.44
CA VAL A 700 -21.45 -7.48 -9.73
C VAL A 700 -22.96 -7.37 -9.53
N ARG A 701 -23.41 -6.91 -8.35
CA ARG A 701 -24.84 -6.87 -7.99
C ARG A 701 -25.64 -5.86 -8.79
N ASP A 702 -25.07 -4.68 -9.03
CA ASP A 702 -25.75 -3.64 -9.80
C ASP A 702 -25.59 -3.85 -11.32
N ASN A 703 -25.01 -5.00 -11.73
CA ASN A 703 -24.71 -5.37 -13.11
C ASN A 703 -24.05 -4.21 -13.91
N ARG A 704 -22.98 -3.66 -13.34
CA ARG A 704 -22.28 -2.51 -13.92
C ARG A 704 -21.40 -2.94 -15.10
N PRO A 705 -21.15 -2.05 -16.07
CA PRO A 705 -20.21 -2.31 -17.15
C PRO A 705 -18.78 -2.34 -16.61
N LEU A 706 -17.95 -3.24 -17.12
CA LEU A 706 -16.57 -3.46 -16.67
C LEU A 706 -15.68 -2.20 -16.62
N PRO A 707 -15.75 -1.25 -17.58
CA PRO A 707 -15.03 0.03 -17.49
C PRO A 707 -15.26 0.83 -16.20
N GLU A 708 -16.40 0.61 -15.53
CA GLU A 708 -16.74 1.28 -14.27
C GLU A 708 -15.82 0.85 -13.12
N LEU A 709 -15.19 -0.34 -13.18
CA LEU A 709 -14.16 -0.74 -12.21
C LEU A 709 -13.05 0.30 -12.07
N VAL A 710 -12.68 0.96 -13.16
CA VAL A 710 -11.62 1.97 -13.18
C VAL A 710 -12.16 3.40 -13.16
N THR A 711 -13.36 3.66 -13.72
CA THR A 711 -13.90 5.03 -13.86
C THR A 711 -14.94 5.43 -12.82
N ALA A 712 -15.39 4.52 -11.95
CA ALA A 712 -16.45 4.82 -10.98
C ALA A 712 -16.19 6.10 -10.18
N ASN A 713 -17.21 6.93 -10.06
CA ASN A 713 -17.22 8.15 -9.25
C ASN A 713 -17.83 7.92 -7.86
N TYR A 714 -17.74 6.71 -7.32
CA TYR A 714 -18.18 6.40 -5.96
C TYR A 714 -17.25 5.37 -5.33
N THR A 715 -17.28 5.29 -4.01
CA THR A 715 -16.60 4.24 -3.25
C THR A 715 -17.38 3.91 -1.97
N PHE A 716 -16.84 3.03 -1.12
CA PHE A 716 -17.43 2.68 0.17
C PHE A 716 -16.56 3.18 1.32
N LEU A 717 -17.12 4.01 2.20
CA LEU A 717 -16.40 4.65 3.30
C LEU A 717 -17.12 4.48 4.64
N ASN A 718 -16.35 4.34 5.70
CA ASN A 718 -16.76 4.67 7.07
C ASN A 718 -16.04 5.97 7.51
N ALA A 719 -16.31 6.46 8.72
CA ALA A 719 -15.73 7.72 9.18
C ALA A 719 -14.19 7.70 9.32
N GLU A 720 -13.60 6.56 9.66
CA GLU A 720 -12.15 6.42 9.79
C GLU A 720 -11.45 6.52 8.43
N LEU A 721 -11.91 5.75 7.45
CA LEU A 721 -11.36 5.78 6.10
C LEU A 721 -11.63 7.11 5.40
N ALA A 722 -12.78 7.74 5.63
CA ALA A 722 -13.08 9.06 5.10
C ALA A 722 -12.11 10.13 5.62
N ARG A 723 -11.75 10.10 6.92
CA ARG A 723 -10.70 10.96 7.47
C ARG A 723 -9.34 10.69 6.83
N HIS A 724 -8.98 9.41 6.65
CA HIS A 724 -7.73 9.03 5.98
C HIS A 724 -7.65 9.55 4.53
N TYR A 725 -8.78 9.70 3.85
CA TYR A 725 -8.84 10.23 2.48
C TYR A 725 -9.11 11.73 2.38
N ASP A 726 -9.20 12.45 3.51
CA ASP A 726 -9.61 13.87 3.57
C ASP A 726 -10.98 14.13 2.91
N LEU A 727 -11.93 13.20 3.08
CA LEU A 727 -13.29 13.29 2.55
C LEU A 727 -14.30 13.66 3.66
N PRO A 728 -14.97 14.82 3.58
CA PRO A 728 -15.94 15.23 4.59
C PRO A 728 -17.27 14.49 4.46
N GLY A 729 -18.10 14.55 5.51
CA GLY A 729 -19.52 14.15 5.44
C GLY A 729 -19.85 12.70 5.79
N VAL A 730 -18.86 11.86 6.13
CA VAL A 730 -19.08 10.46 6.57
C VAL A 730 -18.91 10.34 8.08
N LYS A 731 -19.90 9.76 8.78
CA LYS A 731 -19.92 9.61 10.26
C LYS A 731 -20.17 8.17 10.71
N GLY A 732 -19.51 7.70 11.76
CA GLY A 732 -19.69 6.35 12.33
C GLY A 732 -18.98 5.22 11.57
N ASN A 733 -19.01 4.02 12.16
CA ASN A 733 -18.11 2.91 11.79
C ASN A 733 -18.61 2.04 10.61
N LYS A 734 -19.88 2.19 10.20
CA LYS A 734 -20.46 1.40 9.10
C LYS A 734 -19.99 1.92 7.74
N MET A 735 -19.51 1.00 6.90
CA MET A 735 -19.23 1.26 5.48
C MET A 735 -20.52 1.62 4.74
N ARG A 736 -20.45 2.63 3.86
CA ARG A 736 -21.58 3.02 2.99
C ARG A 736 -21.08 3.52 1.65
N ARG A 737 -21.90 3.39 0.62
CA ARG A 737 -21.65 3.96 -0.70
C ARG A 737 -21.65 5.49 -0.61
N VAL A 738 -20.60 6.14 -1.12
CA VAL A 738 -20.41 7.60 -1.13
C VAL A 738 -20.06 8.02 -2.55
N THR A 739 -20.82 8.95 -3.11
CA THR A 739 -20.48 9.60 -4.40
C THR A 739 -19.32 10.56 -4.21
N LEU A 740 -18.34 10.49 -5.10
CA LEU A 740 -17.11 11.23 -5.08
C LEU A 740 -17.19 12.39 -6.09
N ASN A 741 -17.10 13.61 -5.58
CA ASN A 741 -17.03 14.83 -6.39
C ASN A 741 -15.60 15.37 -6.40
N THR A 742 -14.64 14.50 -6.73
CA THR A 742 -13.21 14.83 -6.76
C THR A 742 -12.50 14.10 -7.90
N PRO A 743 -11.53 14.73 -8.59
CA PRO A 743 -10.69 14.04 -9.56
C PRO A 743 -9.65 13.10 -8.91
N THR A 744 -9.43 13.21 -7.59
CA THR A 744 -8.37 12.48 -6.87
C THR A 744 -8.80 11.12 -6.33
N ARG A 745 -10.06 10.72 -6.48
CA ARG A 745 -10.57 9.41 -6.02
C ARG A 745 -11.58 8.85 -7.02
N GLY A 746 -11.84 7.56 -6.93
CA GLY A 746 -12.77 6.82 -7.76
C GLY A 746 -12.10 5.68 -8.52
N GLY A 747 -12.79 4.56 -8.64
CA GLY A 747 -12.25 3.33 -9.23
C GLY A 747 -11.04 2.76 -8.47
N ILE A 748 -10.67 1.54 -8.85
CA ILE A 748 -9.70 0.72 -8.09
C ILE A 748 -8.31 1.38 -7.95
N PHE A 749 -7.83 2.12 -8.94
CA PHE A 749 -6.48 2.73 -8.91
C PHE A 749 -6.27 3.75 -7.78
N THR A 750 -7.33 4.17 -7.11
CA THR A 750 -7.28 5.17 -6.05
C THR A 750 -7.64 4.62 -4.67
N HIS A 751 -7.87 3.32 -4.55
CA HIS A 751 -8.14 2.66 -3.28
C HIS A 751 -6.85 2.51 -2.47
N GLY A 752 -6.90 2.89 -1.19
CA GLY A 752 -5.77 2.82 -0.27
C GLY A 752 -5.24 1.41 -0.08
N SER A 753 -6.12 0.41 -0.11
CA SER A 753 -5.72 -1.00 -0.04
C SER A 753 -4.77 -1.41 -1.17
N LEU A 754 -5.04 -0.96 -2.39
CA LEU A 754 -4.26 -1.27 -3.59
C LEU A 754 -3.00 -0.42 -3.66
N LEU A 755 -3.09 0.85 -3.32
CA LEU A 755 -1.94 1.76 -3.25
C LEU A 755 -0.93 1.30 -2.19
N ALA A 756 -1.40 0.74 -1.07
CA ALA A 756 -0.57 0.15 -0.03
C ALA A 756 0.14 -1.12 -0.49
N VAL A 757 -0.59 -2.13 -1.00
CA VAL A 757 0.03 -3.41 -1.40
C VAL A 757 0.94 -3.31 -2.64
N THR A 758 0.87 -2.19 -3.35
CA THR A 758 1.76 -1.86 -4.49
C THR A 758 2.89 -0.91 -4.11
N SER A 759 3.12 -0.70 -2.81
CA SER A 759 4.19 0.14 -2.26
C SER A 759 4.98 -0.60 -1.19
N PHE A 760 6.06 0.00 -0.69
CA PHE A 760 6.77 -0.48 0.49
C PHE A 760 6.38 0.38 1.70
N PRO A 761 6.44 -0.14 2.94
CA PRO A 761 6.27 0.68 4.13
C PRO A 761 7.17 1.93 4.08
N GLY A 762 6.57 3.11 4.25
CA GLY A 762 7.28 4.39 4.22
C GLY A 762 7.66 4.95 2.83
N ARG A 763 7.52 4.19 1.72
CA ARG A 763 7.92 4.67 0.39
C ARG A 763 7.08 4.15 -0.78
N THR A 764 6.77 5.03 -1.72
CA THR A 764 6.13 4.69 -3.00
C THR A 764 7.08 3.92 -3.92
N SER A 765 6.54 3.11 -4.82
CA SER A 765 7.31 2.47 -5.90
C SER A 765 6.54 2.54 -7.23
N PRO A 766 6.93 3.44 -8.15
CA PRO A 766 6.37 3.49 -9.50
C PRO A 766 6.52 2.15 -10.24
N VAL A 767 7.65 1.47 -10.07
CA VAL A 767 7.94 0.19 -10.74
C VAL A 767 6.95 -0.89 -10.28
N VAL A 768 6.73 -1.02 -8.97
CA VAL A 768 5.79 -2.02 -8.43
C VAL A 768 4.35 -1.69 -8.82
N ARG A 769 3.93 -0.42 -8.75
CA ARG A 769 2.60 0.04 -9.19
C ARG A 769 2.36 -0.22 -10.67
N GLY A 770 3.31 0.16 -11.53
CA GLY A 770 3.23 -0.06 -12.97
C GLY A 770 3.19 -1.55 -13.33
N LYS A 771 4.03 -2.36 -12.67
CA LYS A 771 4.03 -3.81 -12.82
C LYS A 771 2.68 -4.40 -12.43
N TRP A 772 2.12 -4.01 -11.29
CA TRP A 772 0.81 -4.48 -10.84
C TRP A 772 -0.31 -4.12 -11.83
N ILE A 773 -0.31 -2.92 -12.42
CA ILE A 773 -1.28 -2.56 -13.47
C ILE A 773 -1.13 -3.50 -14.69
N LEU A 774 0.09 -3.74 -15.16
CA LEU A 774 0.35 -4.60 -16.30
C LEU A 774 -0.01 -6.08 -16.02
N GLU A 775 0.37 -6.59 -14.85
CA GLU A 775 0.22 -8.00 -14.48
C GLU A 775 -1.19 -8.33 -13.99
N GLU A 776 -1.73 -7.59 -13.03
CA GLU A 776 -3.01 -7.91 -12.40
C GLU A 776 -4.21 -7.31 -13.13
N VAL A 777 -4.09 -6.09 -13.66
CA VAL A 777 -5.23 -5.38 -14.28
C VAL A 777 -5.31 -5.63 -15.78
N LEU A 778 -4.18 -5.66 -16.50
CA LEU A 778 -4.15 -5.79 -17.96
C LEU A 778 -3.78 -7.19 -18.46
N GLY A 779 -3.21 -8.06 -17.62
CA GLY A 779 -2.81 -9.40 -18.05
C GLY A 779 -1.69 -9.41 -19.09
N THR A 780 -0.89 -8.35 -19.14
CA THR A 780 0.30 -8.19 -19.98
C THR A 780 1.53 -8.01 -19.09
N PRO A 781 1.88 -9.00 -18.24
CA PRO A 781 2.97 -8.87 -17.30
C PRO A 781 4.29 -8.60 -18.04
N PRO A 782 5.17 -7.73 -17.50
CA PRO A 782 6.50 -7.57 -18.06
C PRO A 782 7.30 -8.89 -17.93
N PRO A 783 8.33 -9.12 -18.75
CA PRO A 783 9.22 -10.26 -18.58
C PRO A 783 9.91 -10.19 -17.20
N PRO A 784 10.31 -11.34 -16.64
CA PRO A 784 11.03 -11.35 -15.36
C PRO A 784 12.33 -10.53 -15.47
N PRO A 785 12.74 -9.84 -14.39
CA PRO A 785 14.00 -9.11 -14.40
C PRO A 785 15.18 -10.07 -14.60
N PRO A 786 16.32 -9.62 -15.17
CA PRO A 786 17.54 -10.41 -15.22
C PRO A 786 17.99 -10.83 -13.81
N PRO A 787 18.65 -12.00 -13.66
CA PRO A 787 19.19 -12.43 -12.36
C PRO A 787 20.19 -11.41 -11.81
N ASN A 788 20.17 -11.17 -10.49
CA ASN A 788 21.16 -10.37 -9.74
C ASN A 788 21.26 -8.87 -10.14
N VAL A 789 20.20 -8.25 -10.65
CA VAL A 789 20.18 -6.80 -10.93
C VAL A 789 19.40 -6.06 -9.84
N SER A 790 20.04 -5.11 -9.16
CA SER A 790 19.43 -4.19 -8.20
C SER A 790 18.51 -3.16 -8.89
N GLU A 791 17.55 -2.57 -8.16
CA GLU A 791 16.62 -1.54 -8.71
C GLU A 791 17.40 -0.36 -9.31
N PHE A 792 18.52 0.01 -8.68
CA PHE A 792 19.46 1.02 -9.14
C PHE A 792 20.89 0.50 -8.98
N SER A 793 21.84 1.02 -9.78
CA SER A 793 23.26 0.86 -9.44
C SER A 793 23.57 1.66 -8.18
N ASP A 794 24.59 1.27 -7.43
CA ASP A 794 25.06 1.98 -6.22
C ASP A 794 25.22 3.49 -6.51
N GLU A 795 25.81 3.84 -7.67
CA GLU A 795 25.98 5.22 -8.15
C GLU A 795 24.68 6.03 -8.35
N ILE A 796 23.55 5.38 -8.64
CA ILE A 796 22.23 6.03 -8.80
C ILE A 796 21.47 6.00 -7.47
N GLU A 797 21.62 4.93 -6.69
CA GLU A 797 20.99 4.78 -5.38
C GLU A 797 21.48 5.85 -4.40
N ASP A 798 22.79 6.09 -4.35
CA ASP A 798 23.45 7.02 -3.42
C ASP A 798 23.16 8.50 -3.72
N ARG A 799 22.57 8.83 -4.87
CA ARG A 799 22.21 10.21 -5.25
C ARG A 799 20.95 10.68 -4.54
N GLU A 800 21.06 11.15 -3.31
CA GLU A 800 19.92 11.57 -2.47
C GLU A 800 19.14 12.78 -3.01
N SER A 801 19.77 13.62 -3.84
CA SER A 801 19.19 14.82 -4.46
C SER A 801 18.15 14.50 -5.55
N LEU A 802 18.26 13.33 -6.18
CA LEU A 802 17.39 12.91 -7.28
C LEU A 802 16.06 12.36 -6.77
N THR A 803 14.97 12.80 -7.39
CA THR A 803 13.66 12.16 -7.22
C THR A 803 13.71 10.72 -7.75
N ARG A 804 12.84 9.83 -7.24
CA ARG A 804 12.74 8.45 -7.77
C ARG A 804 12.45 8.42 -9.27
N ARG A 805 11.68 9.37 -9.78
CA ARG A 805 11.43 9.51 -11.21
C ARG A 805 12.74 9.76 -11.97
N GLN A 806 13.54 10.73 -11.54
CA GLN A 806 14.84 11.02 -12.15
C GLN A 806 15.80 9.83 -12.05
N LYS A 807 15.83 9.13 -10.91
CA LYS A 807 16.62 7.89 -10.75
C LYS A 807 16.22 6.81 -11.76
N LEU A 808 14.91 6.60 -11.96
CA LEU A 808 14.38 5.66 -12.96
C LEU A 808 14.66 6.13 -14.40
N GLU A 809 14.56 7.42 -14.69
CA GLU A 809 14.91 7.97 -16.00
C GLU A 809 16.40 7.78 -16.32
N LEU A 810 17.28 7.92 -15.34
CA LEU A 810 18.70 7.56 -15.47
C LEU A 810 18.89 6.05 -15.68
N HIS A 811 18.24 5.21 -14.88
CA HIS A 811 18.28 3.75 -15.02
C HIS A 811 17.83 3.30 -16.42
N ARG A 812 16.82 3.97 -16.99
CA ARG A 812 16.29 3.74 -18.34
C ARG A 812 17.23 4.16 -19.47
N LYS A 813 18.36 4.82 -19.22
CA LYS A 813 19.37 5.07 -20.26
C LYS A 813 20.01 3.77 -20.75
N ASN A 814 19.98 2.71 -19.96
CA ASN A 814 20.42 1.39 -20.40
C ASN A 814 19.37 0.80 -21.38
N PRO A 815 19.75 0.48 -22.64
CA PRO A 815 18.85 -0.11 -23.62
C PRO A 815 18.14 -1.39 -23.13
N ASN A 816 18.82 -2.21 -22.33
CA ASN A 816 18.28 -3.45 -21.78
C ASN A 816 17.15 -3.19 -20.78
N CYS A 817 17.28 -2.16 -19.94
CA CYS A 817 16.26 -1.78 -18.96
C CYS A 817 15.11 -0.99 -19.60
N TYR A 818 15.41 -0.13 -20.59
CA TYR A 818 14.43 0.72 -21.26
C TYR A 818 13.26 -0.06 -21.85
N SER A 819 13.54 -1.23 -22.44
CA SER A 819 12.53 -2.00 -23.16
C SER A 819 11.31 -2.36 -22.30
N CYS A 820 11.53 -2.70 -21.04
CA CYS A 820 10.46 -3.05 -20.11
C CYS A 820 9.98 -1.81 -19.34
N HIS A 821 10.91 -1.00 -18.84
CA HIS A 821 10.59 0.17 -18.01
C HIS A 821 9.87 1.29 -18.78
N SER A 822 9.98 1.33 -20.10
CA SER A 822 9.18 2.22 -20.94
C SER A 822 7.67 1.96 -20.87
N GLN A 823 7.25 0.76 -20.47
CA GLN A 823 5.84 0.42 -20.29
C GLN A 823 5.42 0.43 -18.82
N ILE A 824 6.34 0.07 -17.92
CA ILE A 824 6.09 -0.06 -16.48
C ILE A 824 6.02 1.33 -15.84
N ASP A 825 7.09 2.11 -15.95
CA ASP A 825 7.30 3.31 -15.14
C ASP A 825 6.25 4.39 -15.42
N PRO A 826 5.85 4.68 -16.68
CA PRO A 826 4.85 5.72 -16.93
C PRO A 826 3.48 5.44 -16.31
N LEU A 827 3.08 4.17 -16.21
CA LEU A 827 1.85 3.77 -15.52
C LEU A 827 2.00 4.03 -14.01
N GLY A 828 3.14 3.69 -13.43
CA GLY A 828 3.46 3.96 -12.02
C GLY A 828 3.52 5.45 -11.67
N PHE A 829 4.17 6.26 -12.50
CA PHE A 829 4.31 7.72 -12.30
C PHE A 829 2.96 8.41 -12.18
N SER A 830 1.95 7.96 -12.92
CA SER A 830 0.61 8.52 -12.85
C SER A 830 -0.07 8.37 -11.48
N LEU A 831 0.46 7.51 -10.60
CA LEU A 831 -0.01 7.31 -9.24
C LEU A 831 0.89 7.95 -8.17
N GLU A 832 1.96 8.67 -8.53
CA GLU A 832 2.88 9.26 -7.54
C GLU A 832 2.26 10.38 -6.70
N ASN A 833 1.10 10.90 -7.09
CA ASN A 833 0.29 11.77 -6.22
C ASN A 833 -0.34 11.04 -5.03
N TYR A 834 -0.22 9.73 -4.92
CA TYR A 834 -0.61 9.00 -3.72
C TYR A 834 0.61 8.51 -2.97
N ASP A 835 0.66 8.80 -1.67
CA ASP A 835 1.68 8.25 -0.78
C ASP A 835 1.60 6.71 -0.72
N TRP A 836 2.53 6.11 0.01
CA TRP A 836 2.64 4.66 0.09
C TRP A 836 1.41 4.01 0.75
N PHE A 837 0.63 4.73 1.56
CA PHE A 837 -0.59 4.23 2.22
C PHE A 837 -1.88 4.83 1.62
N GLY A 838 -1.75 5.39 0.42
CA GLY A 838 -2.84 5.85 -0.41
C GLY A 838 -3.42 7.21 -0.07
N ARG A 839 -2.78 8.06 0.74
CA ARG A 839 -3.18 9.47 0.93
C ARG A 839 -2.77 10.31 -0.27
N TYR A 840 -3.59 11.29 -0.65
CA TYR A 840 -3.28 12.15 -1.79
C TYR A 840 -2.33 13.28 -1.39
N GLN A 841 -1.36 13.60 -2.25
CA GLN A 841 -0.37 14.65 -2.07
C GLN A 841 -0.05 15.33 -3.41
N SER A 842 0.01 16.66 -3.40
CA SER A 842 0.41 17.49 -4.56
C SER A 842 1.91 17.80 -4.57
N HIS A 843 2.54 17.77 -3.41
CA HIS A 843 3.95 18.09 -3.19
C HIS A 843 4.66 17.02 -2.37
N ARG A 844 5.95 16.83 -2.59
CA ARG A 844 6.84 16.01 -1.77
C ARG A 844 8.15 16.76 -1.56
N ARG A 845 8.57 16.93 -0.30
CA ARG A 845 9.76 17.75 0.06
C ARG A 845 9.70 19.15 -0.59
N ARG A 846 8.54 19.82 -0.51
CA ARG A 846 8.25 21.13 -1.12
C ARG A 846 8.32 21.21 -2.65
N ARG A 847 8.66 20.13 -3.36
CA ARG A 847 8.62 20.05 -4.83
C ARG A 847 7.27 19.52 -5.31
N LYS A 848 6.75 20.09 -6.39
CA LYS A 848 5.52 19.61 -7.04
C LYS A 848 5.75 18.22 -7.64
N ILE A 849 4.81 17.30 -7.44
CA ILE A 849 4.91 15.94 -7.96
C ILE A 849 4.53 15.92 -9.45
N ASP A 850 5.43 15.39 -10.29
CA ASP A 850 5.16 15.11 -11.70
C ASP A 850 4.57 13.71 -11.88
N ALA A 851 3.24 13.65 -11.99
CA ALA A 851 2.48 12.44 -12.29
C ALA A 851 2.12 12.29 -13.78
N SER A 852 2.93 12.86 -14.69
CA SER A 852 2.79 12.60 -16.13
C SER A 852 3.25 11.19 -16.50
N GLY A 853 2.57 10.58 -17.47
CA GLY A 853 2.89 9.28 -18.04
C GLY A 853 2.53 9.23 -19.54
N HIS A 854 2.97 8.18 -20.22
CA HIS A 854 2.70 7.94 -21.64
C HIS A 854 2.57 6.45 -21.92
N LEU A 855 1.78 6.09 -22.94
CA LEU A 855 1.75 4.75 -23.49
C LEU A 855 2.84 4.53 -24.55
N PRO A 856 3.15 3.27 -24.91
CA PRO A 856 4.13 2.95 -25.97
C PRO A 856 3.74 3.41 -27.39
N ASP A 857 2.52 3.89 -27.58
CA ASP A 857 2.04 4.53 -28.82
C ASP A 857 2.22 6.05 -28.82
N GLY A 858 2.72 6.63 -27.73
CA GLY A 858 2.90 8.07 -27.55
C GLY A 858 1.72 8.79 -26.90
N THR A 859 0.62 8.09 -26.55
CA THR A 859 -0.51 8.71 -25.86
C THR A 859 -0.10 9.20 -24.48
N GLU A 860 -0.14 10.52 -24.25
CA GLU A 860 0.18 11.13 -22.96
C GLU A 860 -1.03 11.15 -22.02
N PHE A 861 -0.77 11.03 -20.73
CA PHE A 861 -1.76 11.15 -19.67
C PHE A 861 -1.14 11.69 -18.37
N ARG A 862 -1.98 12.21 -17.48
CA ARG A 862 -1.54 12.80 -16.22
C ARG A 862 -2.42 12.34 -15.07
N GLY A 863 -1.76 11.91 -13.99
CA GLY A 863 -2.42 11.47 -12.76
C GLY A 863 -3.31 10.23 -12.95
N ALA A 864 -3.98 9.85 -11.87
CA ALA A 864 -4.91 8.72 -11.89
C ALA A 864 -6.09 8.93 -12.84
N GLU A 865 -6.60 10.16 -12.99
CA GLU A 865 -7.72 10.45 -13.89
C GLU A 865 -7.35 10.20 -15.36
N GLY A 866 -6.17 10.68 -15.80
CA GLY A 866 -5.64 10.38 -17.11
C GLY A 866 -5.38 8.88 -17.33
N LEU A 867 -4.83 8.18 -16.32
CA LEU A 867 -4.64 6.73 -16.39
C LEU A 867 -5.96 5.99 -16.61
N LYS A 868 -7.00 6.28 -15.82
CA LYS A 868 -8.32 5.65 -15.94
C LYS A 868 -8.87 5.79 -17.36
N ARG A 869 -8.82 7.02 -17.90
CA ARG A 869 -9.28 7.33 -19.26
C ARG A 869 -8.54 6.50 -20.30
N VAL A 870 -7.20 6.50 -20.24
CA VAL A 870 -6.36 5.79 -21.21
C VAL A 870 -6.57 4.27 -21.15
N ILE A 871 -6.75 3.70 -19.96
CA ILE A 871 -7.06 2.27 -19.82
C ILE A 871 -8.38 1.92 -20.51
N VAL A 872 -9.43 2.73 -20.32
CA VAL A 872 -10.72 2.49 -20.98
C VAL A 872 -10.65 2.72 -22.49
N GLU A 873 -10.03 3.80 -22.94
CA GLU A 873 -10.01 4.16 -24.37
C GLU A 873 -9.08 3.27 -25.21
N LYS A 874 -7.99 2.77 -24.63
CA LYS A 874 -6.92 2.10 -25.38
C LYS A 874 -6.68 0.65 -24.96
N ARG A 875 -7.01 0.28 -23.73
CA ARG A 875 -6.64 -1.02 -23.13
C ARG A 875 -7.84 -1.80 -22.56
N LEU A 876 -9.06 -1.40 -22.89
CA LEU A 876 -10.27 -2.11 -22.44
C LEU A 876 -10.33 -3.58 -22.88
N PRO A 877 -9.88 -3.98 -24.09
CA PRO A 877 -9.82 -5.39 -24.45
C PRO A 877 -8.89 -6.20 -23.54
N ASP A 878 -7.76 -5.63 -23.12
CA ASP A 878 -6.82 -6.28 -22.22
C ASP A 878 -7.41 -6.43 -20.81
N LEU A 879 -8.05 -5.38 -20.29
CA LEU A 879 -8.80 -5.44 -19.03
C LEU A 879 -9.89 -6.52 -19.09
N THR A 880 -10.70 -6.52 -20.15
CA THR A 880 -11.80 -7.47 -20.35
C THR A 880 -11.30 -8.92 -20.38
N ARG A 881 -10.22 -9.16 -21.11
CA ARG A 881 -9.58 -10.47 -21.18
C ARG A 881 -9.01 -10.89 -19.83
N GLN A 882 -8.35 -9.97 -19.11
CA GLN A 882 -7.72 -10.27 -17.83
C GLN A 882 -8.76 -10.62 -16.75
N VAL A 883 -9.83 -9.82 -16.62
CA VAL A 883 -10.91 -10.12 -15.66
C VAL A 883 -11.55 -11.47 -15.99
N SER A 884 -11.80 -11.73 -17.28
CA SER A 884 -12.35 -13.02 -17.75
C SER A 884 -11.46 -14.20 -17.36
N ARG A 885 -10.14 -14.06 -17.55
CA ARG A 885 -9.17 -15.11 -17.22
C ARG A 885 -9.06 -15.33 -15.71
N LYS A 886 -8.96 -14.27 -14.91
CA LYS A 886 -8.85 -14.36 -13.45
C LYS A 886 -10.10 -15.00 -12.85
N MET A 887 -11.29 -14.56 -13.26
CA MET A 887 -12.54 -15.12 -12.76
C MET A 887 -12.78 -16.55 -13.22
N LEU A 888 -12.46 -16.90 -14.47
CA LEU A 888 -12.55 -18.29 -14.94
C LEU A 888 -11.55 -19.19 -14.19
N SER A 889 -10.32 -18.73 -13.97
CA SER A 889 -9.31 -19.48 -13.20
C SER A 889 -9.78 -19.76 -11.77
N TYR A 890 -10.36 -18.76 -11.11
CA TYR A 890 -10.96 -18.92 -9.78
C TYR A 890 -12.16 -19.87 -9.79
N ALA A 891 -13.06 -19.75 -10.78
CA ALA A 891 -14.24 -20.60 -10.90
C ALA A 891 -13.89 -22.08 -11.11
N LEU A 892 -12.82 -22.35 -11.85
CA LEU A 892 -12.31 -23.70 -12.11
C LEU A 892 -11.35 -24.21 -11.02
N GLY A 893 -10.88 -23.35 -10.12
CA GLY A 893 -9.89 -23.72 -9.10
C GLY A 893 -8.58 -24.25 -9.68
N ARG A 894 -8.14 -23.73 -10.84
CA ARG A 894 -6.87 -24.11 -11.48
C ARG A 894 -6.34 -23.01 -12.38
N GLN A 895 -5.05 -23.06 -12.70
CA GLN A 895 -4.46 -22.21 -13.72
C GLN A 895 -5.09 -22.49 -15.10
N LEU A 896 -5.28 -21.42 -15.87
CA LEU A 896 -5.74 -21.53 -17.26
C LEU A 896 -4.59 -21.86 -18.19
N GLU A 897 -4.84 -22.80 -19.08
CA GLU A 897 -3.91 -23.28 -20.09
C GLU A 897 -4.37 -22.89 -21.50
N TYR A 898 -3.59 -23.29 -22.51
CA TYR A 898 -3.90 -22.98 -23.91
C TYR A 898 -5.30 -23.47 -24.34
N TYR A 899 -5.80 -24.56 -23.75
CA TYR A 899 -7.09 -25.14 -24.08
C TYR A 899 -8.29 -24.41 -23.47
N ASP A 900 -8.06 -23.48 -22.54
CA ASP A 900 -9.11 -22.63 -21.97
C ASP A 900 -9.34 -21.35 -22.80
N GLU A 901 -8.41 -21.02 -23.70
CA GLU A 901 -8.49 -19.82 -24.53
C GLU A 901 -9.76 -19.74 -25.43
N PRO A 902 -10.30 -20.84 -26.00
CA PRO A 902 -11.60 -20.79 -26.68
C PRO A 902 -12.73 -20.29 -25.77
N ALA A 903 -12.73 -20.68 -24.48
CA ALA A 903 -13.72 -20.21 -23.52
C ALA A 903 -13.51 -18.73 -23.19
N VAL A 904 -12.26 -18.31 -22.94
CA VAL A 904 -11.92 -16.90 -22.69
C VAL A 904 -12.37 -16.02 -23.86
N ARG A 905 -12.08 -16.40 -25.11
CA ARG A 905 -12.49 -15.64 -26.30
C ARG A 905 -14.00 -15.52 -26.46
N LYS A 906 -14.75 -16.59 -26.15
CA LYS A 906 -16.22 -16.57 -26.16
C LYS A 906 -16.78 -15.65 -25.09
N ILE A 907 -16.22 -15.70 -23.88
CA ILE A 907 -16.61 -14.82 -22.76
C ILE A 907 -16.35 -13.35 -23.13
N THR A 908 -15.16 -13.03 -23.64
CA THR A 908 -14.82 -11.65 -24.01
C THR A 908 -15.70 -11.12 -25.14
N ALA A 909 -15.99 -11.93 -26.17
CA ALA A 909 -16.89 -11.53 -27.26
C ALA A 909 -18.32 -11.27 -26.76
N ALA A 910 -18.85 -12.13 -25.89
CA ALA A 910 -20.17 -11.94 -25.30
C ALA A 910 -20.23 -10.69 -24.40
N LEU A 911 -19.14 -10.37 -23.70
CA LEU A 911 -19.03 -9.11 -22.95
C LEU A 911 -19.05 -7.89 -23.88
N GLU A 912 -18.31 -7.92 -24.98
CA GLU A 912 -18.29 -6.84 -25.95
C GLU A 912 -19.69 -6.61 -26.57
N GLU A 913 -20.44 -7.69 -26.85
CA GLU A 913 -21.80 -7.64 -27.38
C GLU A 913 -22.81 -7.06 -26.38
N ASP A 914 -22.60 -7.27 -25.08
CA ASP A 914 -23.50 -6.83 -24.00
C ASP A 914 -22.90 -5.68 -23.18
N ASP A 915 -22.20 -4.73 -23.81
CA ASP A 915 -21.72 -3.49 -23.17
C ASP A 915 -20.89 -3.75 -21.88
N TYR A 916 -20.11 -4.82 -21.89
CA TYR A 916 -19.19 -5.27 -20.85
C TYR A 916 -19.83 -5.54 -19.48
N ARG A 917 -21.07 -6.00 -19.42
CA ARG A 917 -21.81 -6.22 -18.16
C ARG A 917 -21.22 -7.33 -17.28
N MET A 918 -21.06 -7.05 -15.99
CA MET A 918 -20.52 -8.02 -15.02
C MET A 918 -21.35 -9.30 -14.87
N ALA A 919 -22.69 -9.23 -15.00
CA ALA A 919 -23.53 -10.43 -14.96
C ALA A 919 -23.22 -11.36 -16.14
N THR A 920 -22.99 -10.80 -17.34
CA THR A 920 -22.66 -11.55 -18.55
C THR A 920 -21.35 -12.32 -18.39
N LEU A 921 -20.33 -11.74 -17.74
CA LEU A 921 -19.10 -12.47 -17.41
C LEU A 921 -19.40 -13.76 -16.61
N ILE A 922 -20.18 -13.64 -15.53
CA ILE A 922 -20.48 -14.78 -14.64
C ILE A 922 -21.33 -15.83 -15.36
N HIS A 923 -22.36 -15.39 -16.09
CA HIS A 923 -23.22 -16.28 -16.87
C HIS A 923 -22.43 -17.04 -17.95
N GLN A 924 -21.53 -16.36 -18.67
CA GLN A 924 -20.70 -17.00 -19.69
C GLN A 924 -19.68 -17.98 -19.10
N ILE A 925 -19.14 -17.71 -17.90
CA ILE A 925 -18.28 -18.66 -17.19
C ILE A 925 -19.04 -19.95 -16.87
N VAL A 926 -20.25 -19.87 -16.30
CA VAL A 926 -20.98 -21.07 -15.85
C VAL A 926 -21.48 -21.94 -17.00
N VAL A 927 -21.68 -21.38 -18.20
CA VAL A 927 -22.04 -22.14 -19.41
C VAL A 927 -20.81 -22.55 -20.24
N SER A 928 -19.62 -22.11 -19.85
CA SER A 928 -18.39 -22.39 -20.59
C SER A 928 -18.05 -23.88 -20.61
N TYR A 929 -17.40 -24.32 -21.68
CA TYR A 929 -16.97 -25.71 -21.84
C TYR A 929 -16.14 -26.24 -20.66
N PRO A 930 -15.07 -25.57 -20.18
CA PRO A 930 -14.29 -26.07 -19.04
C PRO A 930 -15.06 -26.10 -17.71
N PHE A 931 -16.12 -25.30 -17.57
CA PHE A 931 -16.97 -25.31 -16.37
C PHE A 931 -18.03 -26.43 -16.42
N ARG A 932 -18.52 -26.75 -17.62
CA ARG A 932 -19.60 -27.73 -17.85
C ARG A 932 -19.11 -29.15 -18.14
N TYR A 933 -17.84 -29.31 -18.43
CA TYR A 933 -17.23 -30.58 -18.78
C TYR A 933 -15.96 -30.81 -17.96
N LYS A 934 -15.56 -32.08 -17.89
CA LYS A 934 -14.34 -32.51 -17.22
C LYS A 934 -13.64 -33.57 -18.07
N LYS A 935 -12.31 -33.66 -17.95
CA LYS A 935 -11.48 -34.74 -18.49
C LYS A 935 -10.57 -35.27 -17.38
N GLN A 936 -10.32 -36.58 -17.33
CA GLN A 936 -9.29 -37.15 -16.46
C GLN A 936 -7.88 -36.85 -17.01
N GLN A 937 -6.87 -36.92 -16.14
CA GLN A 937 -5.48 -36.73 -16.56
C GLN A 937 -5.09 -37.91 -17.46
N ASP A 938 -4.51 -37.62 -18.63
CA ASP A 938 -3.87 -38.66 -19.43
C ASP A 938 -2.68 -39.19 -18.62
N GLU A 939 -2.71 -40.48 -18.22
CA GLU A 939 -1.55 -41.20 -17.71
C GLU A 939 -0.56 -41.35 -18.87
N SER A 940 0.26 -40.33 -19.13
CA SER A 940 1.31 -40.34 -20.16
C SER A 940 2.67 -40.09 -19.58
#